data_AF-A0A3B9HBG1-F1
#
_entry.id   AF-A0A3B9HBG1-F1
#
_cell.length_a   1.000
_cell.length_b   1.000
_cell.length_c   1.000
_cell.angle_alpha   90.00
_cell.angle_beta   90.00
_cell.angle_gamma   90.00
#
_symmetry.space_group_name_H-M   'P 1'
#
loop_
_entity.id
_entity.type
_entity.pdbx_description
1 polymer ?
#
loop_
_entity_poly.entity_id
_entity_poly.type
_entity_poly.pdbx_seq_one_letter_code
_entity_poly.pdbx_strand_id
1 'polypeptide(L)'
;KALVCVESGTKVIEKYWVATKKGETKFEFKTTSEMAPNVFVHVTLLQEHKATENDLPIRMYGVVPINVENPDSHLNPVIKMPDVLRPESTASISVQEKEGKPMTYTLAIVDEGLLDLTSFATPQPWKHFYAKEALGVKTWDLYDQVMGSYTQEMSKLLAIGGDAEGGKKKPAKANRFKPMVRFVGPFTLRAGAKKTHKIDIPNYVGSVRVMVVAGQDRRYGHADKTVPVRSPLMVLGTLPRVLGPEEELKLPVNVFAMEKHVKKVTIEVESNDLIEFTDGNKKSVTFDKIGDEVVNFPIKVKSKIGIGKVKILAKSGKETARYEIELDVRTPNPMVADVMEAIIEPGQKWDPEFEFSGIGGTNSATIELSSIPPMNLDKRLKYLIRYPHGCIEQTTSAVFPQLFVDDVMDLNNDYKIQLDKNIKAGIDRLKLFQTAEGGLAYWPGQSESNEWGSNYGGHFLIEAEKQGYKLPSVLKKNWISYQRKKAQSWKSVTGKSNFHGYKHNNDLTQAYRLYTLALAGKPELSAMNRMRELNSLSVTARWRLAGAYVLIGRTEVASQLINNVDVEVPDYVELSYTFGSSLRDESMILEVLTLMNNKSKGGMLAKQIAEAMNQDRWMSTQTTAYALIAMSKFVGISSTDKTMRFNYNLNGGNSIAKNTQVAVYQDKLKVNGVKSKLTVNNTGSGMLYAKLVVEGIPVSGKETAAANNLAISVRYVDMDGNAIDPTVLEQGTDFIAQVQVSNPGTRGYLREMTLNQIFPSGWEIHNTRMQNFSSSFSPGSFDYQDIRDDRVYTYYRLGKGSSKTFRIQLNATYQGKFYLPTVESEAMYDNTINARQPGKWVEVIPAGGKAKTL
;
A
#
# COMPACT_ATOMS: atom_id res chain seq x y z
N LYS A 1 61.68 19.85 23.52
CA LYS A 1 61.83 18.91 22.38
C LYS A 1 60.44 18.49 21.92
N ALA A 2 60.24 18.18 20.64
CA ALA A 2 58.97 17.69 20.12
C ALA A 2 59.05 16.20 19.76
N LEU A 3 58.03 15.42 20.10
CA LEU A 3 57.79 14.07 19.59
C LEU A 3 56.77 14.18 18.45
N VAL A 4 57.15 13.74 17.25
CA VAL A 4 56.26 13.67 16.08
C VAL A 4 55.93 12.20 15.80
N CYS A 5 54.66 11.84 15.87
CA CYS A 5 54.15 10.51 15.56
C CYS A 5 53.30 10.58 14.28
N VAL A 6 53.53 9.66 13.35
CA VAL A 6 52.66 9.44 12.19
C VAL A 6 51.78 8.25 12.51
N GLU A 7 50.48 8.48 12.66
CA GLU A 7 49.51 7.55 13.25
C GLU A 7 48.39 7.21 12.25
N SER A 8 47.93 5.96 12.25
CA SER A 8 46.79 5.51 11.43
C SER A 8 45.54 5.29 12.29
N GLY A 9 44.47 4.77 11.67
CA GLY A 9 43.30 4.28 12.39
C GLY A 9 43.57 3.10 13.34
N THR A 10 44.74 2.48 13.30
CA THR A 10 45.02 1.25 14.08
C THR A 10 46.36 1.23 14.81
N LYS A 11 47.35 2.03 14.39
CA LYS A 11 48.70 1.99 14.98
C LYS A 11 49.49 3.28 14.77
N VAL A 12 50.57 3.43 15.54
CA VAL A 12 51.65 4.37 15.22
C VAL A 12 52.50 3.74 14.12
N ILE A 13 52.63 4.41 12.98
CA ILE A 13 53.45 3.95 11.85
C ILE A 13 54.90 4.34 12.07
N GLU A 14 55.16 5.62 12.36
CA GLU A 14 56.51 6.17 12.56
C GLU A 14 56.55 7.14 13.74
N LYS A 15 57.72 7.30 14.37
CA LYS A 15 57.95 8.24 15.48
C LYS A 15 59.31 8.92 15.40
N TYR A 16 59.37 10.21 15.74
CA TYR A 16 60.56 11.05 15.62
C TYR A 16 60.71 11.99 16.81
N TRP A 17 61.90 12.07 17.39
CA TRP A 17 62.25 13.14 18.32
C TRP A 17 62.92 14.29 17.58
N VAL A 18 62.31 15.46 17.62
CA VAL A 18 62.74 16.67 16.90
C VAL A 18 63.22 17.73 17.90
N ALA A 19 64.44 18.23 17.69
CA ALA A 19 64.97 19.35 18.44
C ALA A 19 64.33 20.65 17.93
N THR A 20 63.70 21.41 18.83
CA THR A 20 62.95 22.62 18.51
C THR A 20 63.86 23.84 18.49
N LYS A 21 63.66 24.74 17.53
CA LYS A 21 64.37 26.02 17.40
C LYS A 21 63.44 27.19 17.72
N LYS A 22 64.00 28.33 18.14
CA LYS A 22 63.24 29.56 18.37
C LYS A 22 62.54 29.99 17.07
N GLY A 23 61.24 30.29 17.14
CA GLY A 23 60.42 30.60 15.97
C GLY A 23 59.83 29.33 15.35
N GLU A 24 60.29 28.96 14.16
CA GLU A 24 59.75 27.84 13.38
C GLU A 24 60.67 26.60 13.42
N THR A 25 60.08 25.42 13.59
CA THR A 25 60.77 24.13 13.41
C THR A 25 60.13 23.37 12.26
N LYS A 26 60.89 23.09 11.20
CA LYS A 26 60.43 22.32 10.03
C LYS A 26 60.76 20.83 10.21
N PHE A 27 59.81 19.97 9.86
CA PHE A 27 59.93 18.51 9.88
C PHE A 27 59.34 17.93 8.60
N GLU A 28 60.03 16.98 7.98
CA GLU A 28 59.63 16.33 6.74
C GLU A 28 59.64 14.81 6.91
N PHE A 29 58.65 14.13 6.33
CA PHE A 29 58.59 12.66 6.24
C PHE A 29 58.05 12.25 4.87
N LYS A 30 58.31 11.00 4.45
CA LYS A 30 57.86 10.48 3.15
C LYS A 30 56.59 9.66 3.31
N THR A 31 55.59 9.93 2.47
CA THR A 31 54.36 9.13 2.44
C THR A 31 54.59 7.75 1.82
N THR A 32 54.02 6.70 2.40
CA THR A 32 54.07 5.33 1.87
C THR A 32 52.66 4.79 1.60
N SER A 33 52.54 3.68 0.87
CA SER A 33 51.23 3.07 0.56
C SER A 33 50.47 2.57 1.80
N GLU A 34 51.16 2.31 2.92
CA GLU A 34 50.55 1.92 4.19
C GLU A 34 49.87 3.09 4.91
N MET A 35 50.17 4.33 4.50
CA MET A 35 49.59 5.56 5.06
C MET A 35 48.25 5.94 4.41
N ALA A 36 47.79 5.18 3.42
CA ALA A 36 46.50 5.34 2.75
C ALA A 36 45.34 4.78 3.60
N PRO A 37 44.14 5.40 3.59
CA PRO A 37 43.76 6.60 2.83
C PRO A 37 44.17 7.92 3.51
N ASN A 38 44.57 7.86 4.77
CA ASN A 38 45.12 8.98 5.52
C ASN A 38 45.91 8.51 6.74
N VAL A 39 46.79 9.38 7.20
CA VAL A 39 47.46 9.32 8.50
C VAL A 39 47.18 10.60 9.28
N PHE A 40 47.50 10.59 10.57
CA PHE A 40 47.48 11.76 11.43
C PHE A 40 48.91 12.03 11.89
N VAL A 41 49.35 13.27 11.74
CA VAL A 41 50.60 13.73 12.36
C VAL A 41 50.25 14.30 13.72
N HIS A 42 50.66 13.58 14.75
CA HIS A 42 50.51 13.95 16.15
C HIS A 42 51.84 14.48 16.67
N VAL A 43 51.89 15.78 16.96
CA VAL A 43 53.06 16.44 17.53
C VAL A 43 52.81 16.71 19.00
N THR A 44 53.68 16.23 19.88
CA THR A 44 53.70 16.58 21.30
C THR A 44 54.99 17.36 21.61
N LEU A 45 54.85 18.60 22.05
CA LEU A 45 55.94 19.47 22.50
C LEU A 45 56.02 19.44 24.02
N LEU A 46 57.21 19.13 24.55
CA LEU A 46 57.50 19.17 25.98
C LEU A 46 58.45 20.33 26.30
N GLN A 47 58.04 21.17 27.24
CA GLN A 47 58.84 22.22 27.85
C GLN A 47 59.59 21.69 29.08
N GLU A 48 60.70 22.34 29.44
CA GLU A 48 61.46 21.99 30.64
C GLU A 48 60.80 22.61 31.90
N HIS A 49 60.60 21.80 32.94
CA HIS A 49 59.93 22.20 34.20
C HIS A 49 60.69 23.26 35.04
N LYS A 50 61.85 23.75 34.59
CA LYS A 50 62.68 24.72 35.33
C LYS A 50 62.34 26.19 35.07
N ALA A 51 61.45 26.48 34.12
CA ALA A 51 61.07 27.85 33.76
C ALA A 51 59.72 28.21 34.40
N THR A 52 59.74 28.90 35.56
CA THR A 52 58.55 29.45 36.23
C THR A 52 58.20 30.87 35.78
N GLU A 53 58.79 31.36 34.68
CA GLU A 53 58.57 32.72 34.17
C GLU A 53 57.32 32.85 33.29
N ASN A 54 56.68 31.75 32.87
CA ASN A 54 55.46 31.80 32.06
C ASN A 54 54.47 30.71 32.48
N ASP A 55 53.18 31.00 32.29
CA ASP A 55 52.06 30.11 32.60
C ASP A 55 51.70 29.16 31.44
N LEU A 56 52.64 28.84 30.54
CA LEU A 56 52.35 27.96 29.41
C LEU A 56 52.25 26.49 29.85
N PRO A 57 51.39 25.67 29.20
CA PRO A 57 51.31 24.24 29.49
C PRO A 57 52.65 23.53 29.29
N ILE A 58 53.05 22.71 30.28
CA ILE A 58 54.27 21.86 30.23
C ILE A 58 54.29 20.98 28.97
N ARG A 59 53.09 20.56 28.55
CA ARG A 59 52.86 19.80 27.33
C ARG A 59 51.88 20.55 26.44
N MET A 60 52.27 20.77 25.20
CA MET A 60 51.37 21.18 24.11
C MET A 60 51.32 20.04 23.10
N TYR A 61 50.17 19.84 22.46
CA TYR A 61 50.08 18.89 21.36
C TYR A 61 49.16 19.39 20.24
N GLY A 62 49.39 18.88 19.04
CA GLY A 62 48.56 19.14 17.87
C GLY A 62 48.44 17.88 17.01
N VAL A 63 47.27 17.66 16.44
CA VAL A 63 46.99 16.51 15.57
C VAL A 63 46.39 17.01 14.27
N VAL A 64 47.00 16.67 13.14
CA VAL A 64 46.52 17.06 11.81
C VAL A 64 46.39 15.83 10.92
N PRO A 65 45.23 15.61 10.26
CA PRO A 65 45.10 14.56 9.25
C PRO A 65 45.83 14.94 7.95
N ILE A 66 46.54 13.98 7.37
CA ILE A 66 47.15 14.05 6.04
C ILE A 66 46.55 12.94 5.19
N ASN A 67 45.85 13.31 4.12
CA ASN A 67 45.32 12.35 3.15
C ASN A 67 46.46 11.80 2.30
N VAL A 68 46.49 10.49 2.10
CA VAL A 68 47.48 9.80 1.28
C VAL A 68 46.76 8.96 0.26
N GLU A 69 47.05 9.22 -1.01
CA GLU A 69 46.42 8.54 -2.14
C GLU A 69 47.37 7.55 -2.80
N ASN A 70 46.86 6.37 -3.12
CA ASN A 70 47.52 5.36 -3.93
C ASN A 70 46.91 5.39 -5.34
N PRO A 71 47.64 5.90 -6.35
CA PRO A 71 47.14 5.99 -7.72
C PRO A 71 46.69 4.65 -8.32
N ASP A 72 47.29 3.53 -7.88
CA ASP A 72 46.97 2.19 -8.39
C ASP A 72 45.60 1.68 -7.96
N SER A 73 44.95 2.34 -6.99
CA SER A 73 43.61 1.99 -6.52
C SER A 73 42.49 2.43 -7.46
N HIS A 74 42.80 3.16 -8.54
CA HIS A 74 41.81 3.61 -9.53
C HIS A 74 41.68 2.65 -10.72
N LEU A 75 40.44 2.46 -11.15
CA LEU A 75 40.07 1.96 -12.48
C LEU A 75 39.41 3.10 -13.27
N ASN A 76 39.72 3.20 -14.57
CA ASN A 76 39.17 4.21 -15.45
C ASN A 76 38.34 3.55 -16.57
N PRO A 77 37.13 3.05 -16.27
CA PRO A 77 36.26 2.49 -17.29
C PRO A 77 35.89 3.56 -18.33
N VAL A 78 35.70 3.14 -19.59
CA VAL A 78 35.33 3.99 -20.72
C VAL A 78 34.12 3.39 -21.42
N ILE A 79 33.11 4.22 -21.65
CA ILE A 79 31.87 3.86 -22.37
C ILE A 79 31.96 4.39 -23.81
N LYS A 80 31.82 3.49 -24.79
CA LYS A 80 31.69 3.83 -26.20
C LYS A 80 30.31 3.43 -26.71
N MET A 81 29.51 4.41 -27.10
CA MET A 81 28.17 4.25 -27.66
C MET A 81 27.80 5.48 -28.51
N PRO A 82 26.80 5.38 -29.41
CA PRO A 82 26.30 6.52 -30.18
C PRO A 82 25.85 7.69 -29.30
N ASP A 83 25.96 8.92 -29.81
CA ASP A 83 25.54 10.14 -29.08
C ASP A 83 24.02 10.38 -29.12
N VAL A 84 23.28 9.60 -29.91
CA VAL A 84 21.82 9.57 -29.95
C VAL A 84 21.38 8.12 -30.09
N LEU A 85 20.45 7.67 -29.24
CA LEU A 85 19.82 6.36 -29.36
C LEU A 85 18.42 6.51 -29.97
N ARG A 86 17.94 5.47 -30.64
CA ARG A 86 16.58 5.43 -31.18
C ARG A 86 15.67 4.59 -30.29
N PRO A 87 14.44 5.06 -29.99
CA PRO A 87 13.39 4.22 -29.43
C PRO A 87 13.13 2.98 -30.31
N GLU A 88 12.61 1.92 -29.72
CA GLU A 88 12.26 0.66 -30.43
C GLU A 88 13.42 0.07 -31.25
N SER A 89 14.64 0.20 -30.75
CA SER A 89 15.86 -0.27 -31.41
C SER A 89 16.80 -0.95 -30.42
N THR A 90 17.84 -1.65 -30.93
CA THR A 90 18.88 -2.24 -30.09
C THR A 90 20.14 -1.36 -30.12
N ALA A 91 20.49 -0.78 -28.98
CA ALA A 91 21.71 0.01 -28.80
C ALA A 91 22.93 -0.89 -28.55
N SER A 92 24.07 -0.55 -29.14
CA SER A 92 25.36 -1.21 -28.88
C SER A 92 26.21 -0.35 -27.96
N ILE A 93 26.53 -0.87 -26.77
CA ILE A 93 27.31 -0.19 -25.73
C ILE A 93 28.59 -0.98 -25.46
N SER A 94 29.74 -0.43 -25.78
CA SER A 94 31.04 -1.04 -25.53
C SER A 94 31.69 -0.48 -24.27
N VAL A 95 32.21 -1.36 -23.42
CA VAL A 95 32.92 -1.03 -22.18
C VAL A 95 34.34 -1.60 -22.25
N GLN A 96 35.31 -0.78 -21.87
CA GLN A 96 36.73 -1.13 -21.76
C GLN A 96 37.36 -0.32 -20.61
N GLU A 97 38.56 -0.70 -20.17
CA GLU A 97 39.36 0.10 -19.22
C GLU A 97 40.37 0.95 -20.02
N LYS A 98 40.63 2.19 -19.60
CA LYS A 98 41.45 3.17 -20.34
C LYS A 98 42.91 2.72 -20.54
N GLU A 99 43.51 2.13 -19.51
CA GLU A 99 44.89 1.65 -19.47
C GLU A 99 44.97 0.14 -19.75
N GLY A 100 43.84 -0.52 -20.01
CA GLY A 100 43.76 -1.95 -20.25
C GLY A 100 43.88 -2.80 -18.98
N LYS A 101 43.67 -2.24 -17.78
CA LYS A 101 43.65 -3.00 -16.54
C LYS A 101 42.48 -4.01 -16.55
N PRO A 102 42.65 -5.23 -15.99
CA PRO A 102 41.53 -6.15 -15.81
C PRO A 102 40.50 -5.52 -14.86
N MET A 103 39.22 -5.69 -15.17
CA MET A 103 38.15 -5.16 -14.33
C MET A 103 36.88 -6.02 -14.38
N THR A 104 36.18 -6.12 -13.25
CA THR A 104 34.80 -6.62 -13.20
C THR A 104 33.86 -5.44 -13.03
N TYR A 105 32.78 -5.36 -13.82
CA TYR A 105 31.89 -4.21 -13.82
C TYR A 105 30.42 -4.59 -13.98
N THR A 106 29.56 -3.67 -13.58
CA THR A 106 28.11 -3.68 -13.86
C THR A 106 27.77 -2.54 -14.80
N LEU A 107 26.70 -2.70 -15.57
CA LEU A 107 26.20 -1.70 -16.50
C LEU A 107 24.73 -1.40 -16.16
N ALA A 108 24.44 -0.13 -15.89
CA ALA A 108 23.09 0.36 -15.70
C ALA A 108 22.73 1.36 -16.80
N ILE A 109 21.50 1.29 -17.32
CA ILE A 109 20.93 2.28 -18.24
C ILE A 109 19.63 2.76 -17.62
N VAL A 110 19.61 4.04 -17.22
CA VAL A 110 18.49 4.60 -16.46
C VAL A 110 18.03 5.90 -17.11
N ASP A 111 16.73 6.11 -17.16
CA ASP A 111 16.07 7.38 -17.49
C ASP A 111 16.61 8.51 -16.60
N GLU A 112 17.12 9.56 -17.22
CA GLU A 112 17.69 10.72 -16.52
C GLU A 112 16.64 11.46 -15.68
N GLY A 113 15.41 11.60 -16.18
CA GLY A 113 14.32 12.25 -15.45
C GLY A 113 13.98 11.49 -14.16
N LEU A 114 14.13 10.16 -14.13
CA LEU A 114 13.98 9.38 -12.90
C LEU A 114 15.13 9.60 -11.92
N LEU A 115 16.36 9.75 -12.41
CA LEU A 115 17.52 10.04 -11.56
C LEU A 115 17.43 11.44 -10.95
N ASP A 116 16.93 12.41 -11.71
CA ASP A 116 16.83 13.81 -11.31
C ASP A 116 15.84 14.05 -10.17
N LEU A 117 14.78 13.24 -10.08
CA LEU A 117 13.81 13.29 -8.97
C LEU A 117 14.47 13.20 -7.59
N THR A 118 15.59 12.49 -7.49
CA THR A 118 16.35 12.34 -6.23
C THR A 118 17.78 12.88 -6.36
N SER A 119 18.12 13.58 -7.45
CA SER A 119 19.50 13.99 -7.77
C SER A 119 20.49 12.83 -7.67
N PHE A 120 20.12 11.65 -8.19
CA PHE A 120 20.91 10.43 -8.04
C PHE A 120 22.24 10.53 -8.80
N ALA A 121 23.35 10.37 -8.06
CA ALA A 121 24.70 10.36 -8.63
C ALA A 121 25.14 8.94 -9.01
N THR A 122 25.93 8.82 -10.09
CA THR A 122 26.60 7.56 -10.45
C THR A 122 27.42 7.06 -9.24
N PRO A 123 27.23 5.82 -8.75
CA PRO A 123 27.96 5.33 -7.60
C PRO A 123 29.47 5.39 -7.80
N GLN A 124 30.19 5.87 -6.78
CA GLN A 124 31.65 6.03 -6.80
C GLN A 124 32.29 5.16 -5.71
N PRO A 125 32.50 3.84 -5.95
CA PRO A 125 32.97 2.93 -4.91
C PRO A 125 34.34 3.33 -4.35
N TRP A 126 35.20 3.91 -5.18
CA TRP A 126 36.51 4.39 -4.75
C TRP A 126 36.38 5.40 -3.60
N LYS A 127 35.52 6.41 -3.72
CA LYS A 127 35.31 7.39 -2.63
C LYS A 127 34.79 6.77 -1.35
N HIS A 128 33.98 5.71 -1.45
CA HIS A 128 33.44 5.01 -0.29
C HIS A 128 34.51 4.17 0.42
N PHE A 129 35.23 3.33 -0.32
CA PHE A 129 36.25 2.45 0.24
C PHE A 129 37.57 3.17 0.56
N TYR A 130 37.79 4.34 -0.01
CA TYR A 130 38.94 5.21 0.22
C TYR A 130 38.58 6.44 1.09
N ALA A 131 37.46 6.36 1.83
CA ALA A 131 37.04 7.41 2.74
C ALA A 131 38.04 7.59 3.88
N LYS A 132 38.14 8.82 4.39
CA LYS A 132 39.02 9.16 5.51
C LYS A 132 38.69 8.29 6.74
N GLU A 133 39.69 7.58 7.24
CA GLU A 133 39.63 6.82 8.48
C GLU A 133 39.86 7.75 9.69
N ALA A 134 39.16 7.44 10.79
CA ALA A 134 39.33 8.15 12.06
C ALA A 134 40.66 7.77 12.74
N LEU A 135 41.22 8.68 13.55
CA LEU A 135 42.38 8.37 14.38
C LEU A 135 41.98 7.34 15.46
N GLY A 136 42.54 6.13 15.38
CA GLY A 136 42.25 5.07 16.34
C GLY A 136 43.35 4.87 17.39
N VAL A 137 44.50 5.54 17.23
CA VAL A 137 45.51 5.62 18.30
C VAL A 137 44.94 6.46 19.43
N LYS A 138 44.96 5.89 20.64
CA LYS A 138 44.57 6.57 21.88
C LYS A 138 45.83 6.95 22.65
N THR A 139 45.88 8.18 23.14
CA THR A 139 46.97 8.70 23.97
C THR A 139 46.46 8.88 25.39
N TRP A 140 47.26 8.44 26.37
CA TRP A 140 47.04 8.69 27.78
C TRP A 140 48.30 9.34 28.36
N ASP A 141 48.12 10.35 29.18
CA ASP A 141 49.19 11.03 29.89
C ASP A 141 48.67 11.62 31.21
N LEU A 142 49.61 12.06 32.06
CA LEU A 142 49.32 12.60 33.39
C LEU A 142 49.53 14.12 33.45
N TYR A 143 49.73 14.81 32.31
CA TYR A 143 50.02 16.25 32.33
C TYR A 143 48.82 17.06 32.82
N ASP A 144 47.60 16.56 32.62
CA ASP A 144 46.36 17.13 33.18
C ASP A 144 46.26 16.98 34.72
N GLN A 145 47.09 16.13 35.33
CA GLN A 145 47.17 15.95 36.80
C GLN A 145 48.29 16.79 37.44
N VAL A 146 49.07 17.52 36.64
CA VAL A 146 50.04 18.50 37.16
C VAL A 146 49.26 19.77 37.51
N MET A 147 49.30 20.20 38.79
CA MET A 147 48.50 21.32 39.29
C MET A 147 48.71 22.60 38.47
N GLY A 148 47.69 22.99 37.71
CA GLY A 148 47.52 24.28 37.04
C GLY A 148 46.07 24.74 37.16
N SER A 149 45.84 26.06 37.11
CA SER A 149 44.51 26.67 37.30
C SER A 149 43.67 26.58 36.03
N TYR A 150 42.59 25.80 36.12
CA TYR A 150 41.38 25.70 35.27
C TYR A 150 41.14 24.30 34.70
N THR A 151 40.16 23.62 35.32
CA THR A 151 39.49 22.41 34.82
C THR A 151 38.10 22.79 34.30
N GLN A 152 37.82 22.50 33.02
CA GLN A 152 36.44 22.32 32.55
C GLN A 152 36.41 21.21 31.51
N GLU A 153 35.77 20.10 31.87
CA GLU A 153 35.43 19.00 30.96
C GLU A 153 34.24 19.38 30.08
N MET A 154 34.26 18.98 28.80
CA MET A 154 33.06 18.86 27.98
C MET A 154 32.92 17.46 27.39
N SER A 155 31.76 16.85 27.66
CA SER A 155 31.28 15.59 27.12
C SER A 155 30.88 15.71 25.64
N LYS A 156 31.28 14.73 24.81
CA LYS A 156 30.88 14.60 23.40
C LYS A 156 29.50 13.92 23.26
N LEU A 157 28.61 14.53 22.50
CA LEU A 157 27.39 13.91 21.96
C LEU A 157 27.72 13.10 20.69
N LEU A 158 27.24 11.87 20.63
CA LEU A 158 27.22 11.03 19.42
C LEU A 158 25.87 11.22 18.70
N ALA A 159 25.91 11.48 17.39
CA ALA A 159 24.77 11.36 16.51
C ALA A 159 24.93 10.09 15.65
N ILE A 160 23.95 9.18 15.77
CA ILE A 160 23.80 8.01 14.91
C ILE A 160 22.76 8.39 13.84
N GLY A 161 23.14 8.29 12.57
CA GLY A 161 22.24 8.46 11.43
C GLY A 161 22.54 7.40 10.39
N GLY A 162 21.78 6.32 10.42
CA GLY A 162 21.80 5.25 9.41
C GLY A 162 20.68 5.46 8.40
N ASP A 163 21.04 5.20 7.14
CA ASP A 163 20.23 5.34 5.93
C ASP A 163 19.20 4.21 5.78
N ALA A 164 18.09 4.45 5.07
CA ALA A 164 17.07 3.44 4.81
C ALA A 164 16.71 3.34 3.31
N GLU A 165 17.00 2.16 2.79
CA GLU A 165 16.82 1.68 1.44
C GLU A 165 15.40 1.13 1.18
N GLY A 166 14.91 1.37 -0.05
CA GLY A 166 14.33 0.31 -0.91
C GLY A 166 12.91 -0.19 -0.66
N GLY A 167 11.95 0.30 -1.45
CA GLY A 167 10.63 -0.34 -1.64
C GLY A 167 10.33 -0.71 -3.09
N LYS A 168 9.92 -1.96 -3.38
CA LYS A 168 9.18 -2.43 -4.58
C LYS A 168 8.37 -3.69 -4.18
N LYS A 169 7.21 -4.07 -4.77
CA LYS A 169 6.50 -3.74 -6.02
C LYS A 169 4.98 -3.92 -5.75
N LYS A 170 4.12 -3.06 -6.31
CA LYS A 170 2.64 -3.11 -6.21
C LYS A 170 2.02 -4.03 -7.31
N PRO A 171 0.80 -4.55 -7.14
CA PRO A 171 0.11 -5.37 -8.16
C PRO A 171 -0.13 -4.59 -9.46
N ALA A 172 -0.36 -5.33 -10.56
CA ALA A 172 -0.45 -4.80 -11.93
C ALA A 172 -1.59 -3.78 -12.10
N LYS A 173 -1.25 -2.49 -12.07
CA LYS A 173 -2.02 -1.38 -12.64
C LYS A 173 -1.71 -1.28 -14.15
N ALA A 174 -2.58 -0.61 -14.91
CA ALA A 174 -2.27 -0.18 -16.28
C ALA A 174 -0.88 0.47 -16.33
N ASN A 175 0.04 -0.14 -17.08
CA ASN A 175 1.43 0.29 -17.11
C ASN A 175 1.59 1.41 -18.14
N ARG A 176 1.18 2.62 -17.75
CA ARG A 176 1.19 3.81 -18.63
C ARG A 176 2.59 4.25 -19.07
N PHE A 177 3.63 3.91 -18.31
CA PHE A 177 5.00 4.29 -18.61
C PHE A 177 5.94 3.16 -18.23
N LYS A 178 6.59 2.54 -19.22
CA LYS A 178 7.69 1.60 -19.01
C LYS A 178 8.99 2.42 -18.94
N PRO A 179 9.50 2.78 -17.75
CA PRO A 179 10.72 3.57 -17.69
C PRO A 179 11.88 2.80 -18.28
N MET A 180 12.84 3.52 -18.86
CA MET A 180 14.09 2.92 -19.29
C MET A 180 14.94 2.63 -18.05
N VAL A 181 14.83 1.42 -17.52
CA VAL A 181 15.70 0.91 -16.45
C VAL A 181 16.21 -0.47 -16.85
N ARG A 182 17.51 -0.59 -17.02
CA ARG A 182 18.21 -1.86 -17.24
C ARG A 182 19.42 -1.91 -16.33
N PHE A 183 19.63 -3.05 -15.69
CA PHE A 183 20.81 -3.33 -14.89
C PHE A 183 21.30 -4.72 -15.27
N VAL A 184 22.53 -4.80 -15.79
CA VAL A 184 23.10 -6.05 -16.33
C VAL A 184 24.53 -6.23 -15.82
N GLY A 185 24.93 -7.49 -15.67
CA GLY A 185 26.22 -7.89 -15.11
C GLY A 185 26.06 -8.69 -13.81
N PRO A 186 27.18 -8.93 -13.10
CA PRO A 186 28.52 -8.45 -13.38
C PRO A 186 29.17 -9.09 -14.62
N PHE A 187 30.11 -8.40 -15.26
CA PHE A 187 30.94 -8.90 -16.36
C PHE A 187 32.42 -8.70 -16.05
N THR A 188 33.26 -9.65 -16.45
CA THR A 188 34.71 -9.58 -16.23
C THR A 188 35.46 -9.35 -17.54
N LEU A 189 36.37 -8.37 -17.54
CA LEU A 189 37.33 -8.11 -18.61
C LEU A 189 38.71 -8.58 -18.17
N ARG A 190 39.36 -9.36 -19.04
CA ARG A 190 40.80 -9.60 -18.95
C ARG A 190 41.55 -8.32 -19.35
N ALA A 191 42.85 -8.26 -19.03
CA ALA A 191 43.69 -7.13 -19.42
C ALA A 191 43.61 -6.86 -20.94
N GLY A 192 43.47 -5.59 -21.32
CA GLY A 192 43.31 -5.12 -22.71
C GLY A 192 41.99 -5.48 -23.39
N ALA A 193 41.10 -6.24 -22.74
CA ALA A 193 39.85 -6.68 -23.36
C ALA A 193 38.78 -5.57 -23.40
N LYS A 194 37.87 -5.67 -24.38
CA LYS A 194 36.64 -4.87 -24.47
C LYS A 194 35.43 -5.80 -24.58
N LYS A 195 34.27 -5.35 -24.10
CA LYS A 195 33.00 -6.08 -24.25
C LYS A 195 31.91 -5.15 -24.76
N THR A 196 31.16 -5.61 -25.75
CA THR A 196 29.99 -4.91 -26.30
C THR A 196 28.71 -5.58 -25.83
N HIS A 197 27.78 -4.78 -25.34
CA HIS A 197 26.45 -5.17 -24.91
C HIS A 197 25.42 -4.68 -25.91
N LYS A 198 24.46 -5.55 -26.23
CA LYS A 198 23.27 -5.18 -27.00
C LYS A 198 22.13 -4.94 -26.03
N ILE A 199 21.61 -3.73 -26.00
CA ILE A 199 20.57 -3.29 -25.07
C ILE A 199 19.34 -2.86 -25.87
N ASP A 200 18.22 -3.50 -25.64
CA ASP A 200 16.95 -3.11 -26.27
C ASP A 200 16.40 -1.84 -25.62
N ILE A 201 16.19 -0.83 -26.45
CA ILE A 201 15.59 0.45 -26.09
C ILE A 201 14.08 0.32 -26.37
N PRO A 202 13.22 0.38 -25.34
CA PRO A 202 11.77 0.33 -25.54
C PRO A 202 11.28 1.60 -26.27
N ASN A 203 9.98 1.72 -26.46
CA ASN A 203 9.36 2.97 -26.90
C ASN A 203 9.48 4.03 -25.76
N TYR A 204 10.66 4.62 -25.64
CA TYR A 204 11.03 5.61 -24.64
C TYR A 204 11.65 6.81 -25.36
N VAL A 205 11.19 8.00 -25.01
CA VAL A 205 11.69 9.28 -25.52
C VAL A 205 12.11 10.11 -24.32
N GLY A 206 13.34 10.63 -24.35
CA GLY A 206 13.92 11.37 -23.23
C GLY A 206 15.44 11.30 -23.26
N SER A 207 16.07 11.28 -22.09
CA SER A 207 17.52 11.06 -21.95
C SER A 207 17.79 9.82 -21.11
N VAL A 208 18.86 9.10 -21.42
CA VAL A 208 19.31 7.96 -20.60
C VAL A 208 20.74 8.19 -20.16
N ARG A 209 21.02 7.90 -18.89
CA ARG A 209 22.38 7.80 -18.36
C ARG A 209 22.81 6.35 -18.32
N VAL A 210 23.87 6.06 -19.05
CA VAL A 210 24.54 4.77 -19.01
C VAL A 210 25.65 4.86 -17.98
N MET A 211 25.58 4.07 -16.93
CA MET A 211 26.52 4.05 -15.81
C MET A 211 27.27 2.71 -15.79
N VAL A 212 28.58 2.80 -15.64
CA VAL A 212 29.47 1.67 -15.38
C VAL A 212 30.05 1.83 -13.98
N VAL A 213 29.93 0.79 -13.17
CA VAL A 213 30.58 0.70 -11.86
C VAL A 213 31.48 -0.52 -11.88
N ALA A 214 32.79 -0.31 -11.65
CA ALA A 214 33.83 -1.32 -11.80
C ALA A 214 34.62 -1.53 -10.50
N GLY A 215 35.04 -2.77 -10.27
CA GLY A 215 35.89 -3.16 -9.15
C GLY A 215 36.73 -4.39 -9.49
N GLN A 216 38.00 -4.39 -9.10
CA GLN A 216 38.91 -5.53 -9.24
C GLN A 216 40.13 -5.38 -8.34
N ASP A 217 40.43 -6.36 -7.50
CA ASP A 217 41.62 -6.39 -6.64
C ASP A 217 41.84 -5.10 -5.83
N ARG A 218 40.80 -4.63 -5.12
CA ARG A 218 40.79 -3.34 -4.36
C ARG A 218 40.98 -2.08 -5.20
N ARG A 219 40.86 -2.20 -6.51
CA ARG A 219 40.81 -1.07 -7.45
C ARG A 219 39.36 -0.81 -7.82
N TYR A 220 38.97 0.45 -7.87
CA TYR A 220 37.58 0.84 -8.09
C TYR A 220 37.50 1.96 -9.11
N GLY A 221 36.42 1.96 -9.89
CA GLY A 221 36.21 2.94 -10.94
C GLY A 221 34.74 3.10 -11.27
N HIS A 222 34.43 4.22 -11.89
CA HIS A 222 33.11 4.47 -12.45
C HIS A 222 33.23 5.30 -13.72
N ALA A 223 32.22 5.23 -14.57
CA ALA A 223 32.04 6.12 -15.70
C ALA A 223 30.56 6.23 -15.99
N ASP A 224 30.15 7.37 -16.52
CA ASP A 224 28.81 7.52 -17.06
C ASP A 224 28.81 8.35 -18.35
N LYS A 225 27.77 8.17 -19.14
CA LYS A 225 27.52 8.95 -20.35
C LYS A 225 26.01 9.10 -20.54
N THR A 226 25.54 10.34 -20.61
CA THR A 226 24.13 10.67 -20.88
C THR A 226 23.94 10.95 -22.36
N VAL A 227 22.91 10.35 -22.97
CA VAL A 227 22.54 10.57 -24.37
C VAL A 227 21.02 10.68 -24.53
N PRO A 228 20.54 11.51 -25.48
CA PRO A 228 19.13 11.56 -25.83
C PRO A 228 18.68 10.28 -26.56
N VAL A 229 17.42 9.91 -26.31
CA VAL A 229 16.68 8.87 -27.02
C VAL A 229 15.56 9.54 -27.81
N ARG A 230 15.70 9.61 -29.14
CA ARG A 230 14.72 10.28 -30.03
C ARG A 230 14.70 9.69 -31.44
N SER A 231 13.59 9.90 -32.14
CA SER A 231 13.39 9.55 -33.57
C SER A 231 13.05 10.80 -34.40
N PRO A 232 13.21 10.76 -35.74
CA PRO A 232 12.82 11.86 -36.63
C PRO A 232 11.34 12.25 -36.52
N LEU A 233 10.47 11.25 -36.31
CA LEU A 233 9.06 11.41 -36.03
C LEU A 233 8.74 10.76 -34.69
N MET A 234 7.99 11.45 -33.83
CA MET A 234 7.52 10.91 -32.54
C MET A 234 6.06 11.32 -32.32
N VAL A 235 5.34 10.54 -31.51
CA VAL A 235 3.96 10.85 -31.10
C VAL A 235 3.74 10.56 -29.64
N LEU A 236 2.94 11.40 -28.99
CA LEU A 236 2.51 11.25 -27.60
C LEU A 236 1.01 11.53 -27.51
N GLY A 237 0.25 10.61 -26.93
CA GLY A 237 -1.15 10.84 -26.56
C GLY A 237 -1.27 11.15 -25.08
N THR A 238 -2.14 12.08 -24.70
CA THR A 238 -2.39 12.38 -23.28
C THR A 238 -3.84 12.03 -22.94
N LEU A 239 -4.00 11.07 -22.03
CA LEU A 239 -5.31 10.65 -21.50
C LEU A 239 -5.33 10.78 -19.96
N PRO A 240 -6.50 10.95 -19.35
CA PRO A 240 -6.70 10.76 -17.93
C PRO A 240 -6.15 9.43 -17.40
N ARG A 241 -5.92 9.35 -16.09
CA ARG A 241 -5.50 8.10 -15.42
C ARG A 241 -6.60 7.05 -15.39
N VAL A 242 -7.86 7.49 -15.36
CA VAL A 242 -9.07 6.66 -15.40
C VAL A 242 -10.13 7.36 -16.24
N LEU A 243 -11.10 6.64 -16.78
CA LEU A 243 -12.30 7.20 -17.41
C LEU A 243 -13.57 6.57 -16.83
N GLY A 244 -14.64 7.34 -16.78
CA GLY A 244 -15.99 6.86 -16.51
C GLY A 244 -16.71 6.42 -17.79
N PRO A 245 -17.63 5.45 -17.72
CA PRO A 245 -18.57 5.19 -18.81
C PRO A 245 -19.35 6.46 -19.18
N GLU A 246 -19.62 6.64 -20.48
CA GLU A 246 -20.39 7.77 -21.04
C GLU A 246 -19.69 9.14 -20.97
N GLU A 247 -18.49 9.23 -20.41
CA GLU A 247 -17.68 10.44 -20.46
C GLU A 247 -17.19 10.74 -21.89
N GLU A 248 -17.00 12.02 -22.16
CA GLU A 248 -16.51 12.53 -23.44
C GLU A 248 -15.23 13.31 -23.21
N LEU A 249 -14.22 13.12 -24.05
CA LEU A 249 -13.00 13.90 -23.98
C LEU A 249 -12.39 14.12 -25.36
N LYS A 250 -11.53 15.12 -25.46
CA LYS A 250 -10.66 15.29 -26.61
C LYS A 250 -9.31 14.69 -26.27
N LEU A 251 -8.90 13.65 -26.98
CA LEU A 251 -7.56 13.08 -26.90
C LEU A 251 -6.58 14.01 -27.65
N PRO A 252 -5.71 14.77 -26.96
CA PRO A 252 -4.60 15.45 -27.62
C PRO A 252 -3.54 14.42 -28.03
N VAL A 253 -3.15 14.49 -29.30
CA VAL A 253 -1.99 13.78 -29.85
C VAL A 253 -0.95 14.81 -30.25
N ASN A 254 0.14 14.89 -29.49
CA ASN A 254 1.31 15.68 -29.86
C ASN A 254 2.14 14.90 -30.89
N VAL A 255 2.40 15.54 -32.02
CA VAL A 255 3.21 15.00 -33.12
C VAL A 255 4.48 15.84 -33.20
N PHE A 256 5.64 15.20 -33.09
CA PHE A 256 6.94 15.87 -33.12
C PHE A 256 7.65 15.56 -34.44
N ALA A 257 7.96 16.58 -35.23
CA ALA A 257 8.82 16.52 -36.40
C ALA A 257 10.22 17.01 -36.03
N MET A 258 11.12 16.08 -35.75
CA MET A 258 12.46 16.37 -35.21
C MET A 258 13.54 16.55 -36.29
N GLU A 259 13.23 16.23 -37.55
CA GLU A 259 14.15 16.37 -38.68
C GLU A 259 13.44 16.96 -39.91
N LYS A 260 14.20 17.68 -40.74
CA LYS A 260 13.67 18.49 -41.87
C LYS A 260 12.96 17.67 -42.97
N HIS A 261 13.19 16.36 -43.04
CA HIS A 261 12.53 15.50 -44.03
C HIS A 261 11.14 15.03 -43.60
N VAL A 262 10.75 15.23 -42.34
CA VAL A 262 9.39 14.98 -41.85
C VAL A 262 8.51 16.16 -42.22
N LYS A 263 7.59 15.95 -43.18
CA LYS A 263 6.71 17.01 -43.72
C LYS A 263 5.25 16.71 -43.45
N LYS A 264 4.61 15.92 -44.33
CA LYS A 264 3.21 15.52 -44.18
C LYS A 264 3.13 14.27 -43.30
N VAL A 265 2.56 14.43 -42.11
CA VAL A 265 2.34 13.34 -41.17
C VAL A 265 0.87 12.94 -41.19
N THR A 266 0.59 11.65 -41.38
CA THR A 266 -0.76 11.08 -41.20
C THR A 266 -0.81 10.37 -39.85
N ILE A 267 -1.80 10.73 -39.04
CA ILE A 267 -2.08 10.16 -37.71
C ILE A 267 -3.34 9.31 -37.80
N GLU A 268 -3.27 8.08 -37.30
CA GLU A 268 -4.38 7.16 -37.11
C GLU A 268 -4.43 6.75 -35.65
N VAL A 269 -5.62 6.81 -35.05
CA VAL A 269 -5.85 6.37 -33.67
C VAL A 269 -6.79 5.16 -33.69
N GLU A 270 -6.39 4.11 -33.01
CA GLU A 270 -7.16 2.87 -32.85
C GLU A 270 -7.51 2.70 -31.38
N SER A 271 -8.69 2.16 -31.10
CA SER A 271 -9.09 1.79 -29.75
C SER A 271 -9.83 0.46 -29.72
N ASN A 272 -9.93 -0.14 -28.53
CA ASN A 272 -10.82 -1.28 -28.31
C ASN A 272 -12.30 -0.85 -28.22
N ASP A 273 -13.19 -1.81 -27.98
CA ASP A 273 -14.66 -1.65 -27.99
C ASP A 273 -15.23 -0.78 -26.85
N LEU A 274 -14.37 -0.18 -26.02
CA LEU A 274 -14.74 0.73 -24.93
C LEU A 274 -14.78 2.19 -25.35
N ILE A 275 -14.08 2.57 -26.43
CA ILE A 275 -13.92 3.96 -26.87
C ILE A 275 -14.43 4.09 -28.30
N GLU A 276 -15.16 5.17 -28.57
CA GLU A 276 -15.70 5.53 -29.88
C GLU A 276 -15.17 6.91 -30.30
N PHE A 277 -14.78 7.05 -31.58
CA PHE A 277 -14.34 8.32 -32.15
C PHE A 277 -15.53 9.02 -32.82
N THR A 278 -15.87 10.22 -32.36
CA THR A 278 -17.06 10.93 -32.84
C THR A 278 -16.80 11.83 -34.06
N ASP A 279 -15.52 12.03 -34.42
CA ASP A 279 -15.07 12.88 -35.54
C ASP A 279 -13.98 12.16 -36.38
N GLY A 280 -14.21 10.86 -36.61
CA GLY A 280 -13.24 9.99 -37.28
C GLY A 280 -11.97 9.73 -36.46
N ASN A 281 -11.15 8.80 -36.96
CA ASN A 281 -9.94 8.35 -36.26
C ASN A 281 -8.64 8.61 -37.05
N LYS A 282 -8.72 9.38 -38.14
CA LYS A 282 -7.60 9.75 -39.01
C LYS A 282 -7.53 11.25 -39.23
N LYS A 283 -6.35 11.84 -39.03
CA LYS A 283 -6.07 13.26 -39.33
C LYS A 283 -4.67 13.38 -39.94
N SER A 284 -4.40 14.49 -40.62
CA SER A 284 -3.07 14.81 -41.15
C SER A 284 -2.63 16.20 -40.72
N VAL A 285 -1.34 16.37 -40.51
CA VAL A 285 -0.69 17.65 -40.20
C VAL A 285 0.53 17.82 -41.11
N THR A 286 0.89 19.07 -41.41
CA THR A 286 2.04 19.40 -42.27
C THR A 286 3.02 20.26 -41.49
N PHE A 287 4.30 19.91 -41.57
CA PHE A 287 5.39 20.65 -40.95
C PHE A 287 6.28 21.31 -42.02
N ASP A 288 6.46 22.63 -41.89
CA ASP A 288 7.39 23.40 -42.74
C ASP A 288 8.78 23.55 -42.10
N LYS A 289 8.87 23.33 -40.79
CA LYS A 289 10.09 23.38 -39.98
C LYS A 289 10.05 22.30 -38.90
N ILE A 290 11.21 22.05 -38.28
CA ILE A 290 11.30 21.23 -37.07
C ILE A 290 10.44 21.87 -35.98
N GLY A 291 9.61 21.07 -35.32
CA GLY A 291 8.66 21.52 -34.32
C GLY A 291 7.65 20.43 -33.96
N ASP A 292 6.60 20.82 -33.25
CA ASP A 292 5.52 19.94 -32.83
C ASP A 292 4.15 20.59 -33.03
N GLU A 293 3.14 19.75 -33.21
CA GLU A 293 1.75 20.16 -33.41
C GLU A 293 0.83 19.24 -32.61
N VAL A 294 -0.27 19.79 -32.08
CA VAL A 294 -1.26 19.03 -31.29
C VAL A 294 -2.51 18.81 -32.12
N VAL A 295 -2.87 17.54 -32.30
CA VAL A 295 -4.09 17.14 -33.02
C VAL A 295 -5.07 16.48 -32.05
N ASN A 296 -6.28 17.04 -31.95
CA ASN A 296 -7.30 16.54 -31.05
C ASN A 296 -8.24 15.54 -31.75
N PHE A 297 -8.48 14.40 -31.08
CA PHE A 297 -9.45 13.38 -31.47
C PHE A 297 -10.58 13.33 -30.43
N PRO A 298 -11.77 13.85 -30.76
CA PRO A 298 -12.96 13.70 -29.92
C PRO A 298 -13.32 12.22 -29.74
N ILE A 299 -13.41 11.78 -28.50
CA ILE A 299 -13.76 10.42 -28.13
C ILE A 299 -14.90 10.40 -27.10
N LYS A 300 -15.72 9.36 -27.19
CA LYS A 300 -16.78 9.03 -26.24
C LYS A 300 -16.56 7.65 -25.67
N VAL A 301 -16.65 7.52 -24.35
CA VAL A 301 -16.57 6.24 -23.67
C VAL A 301 -17.93 5.56 -23.74
N LYS A 302 -17.97 4.31 -24.18
CA LYS A 302 -19.22 3.53 -24.23
C LYS A 302 -19.69 3.19 -22.82
N SER A 303 -20.96 2.80 -22.68
CA SER A 303 -21.54 2.35 -21.41
C SER A 303 -21.05 0.94 -21.02
N LYS A 304 -19.73 0.81 -20.79
CA LYS A 304 -18.99 -0.43 -20.49
C LYS A 304 -17.80 -0.10 -19.58
N ILE A 305 -17.35 -1.08 -18.81
CA ILE A 305 -16.12 -0.99 -17.99
C ILE A 305 -15.02 -1.93 -18.50
N GLY A 306 -13.78 -1.68 -18.12
CA GLY A 306 -12.64 -2.53 -18.45
C GLY A 306 -11.35 -1.73 -18.68
N ILE A 307 -10.34 -2.37 -19.26
CA ILE A 307 -9.10 -1.68 -19.63
C ILE A 307 -9.27 -1.11 -21.03
N GLY A 308 -9.38 0.22 -21.13
CA GLY A 308 -9.34 0.95 -22.39
C GLY A 308 -7.94 0.88 -23.00
N LYS A 309 -7.85 0.57 -24.29
CA LYS A 309 -6.58 0.57 -25.03
C LYS A 309 -6.67 1.57 -26.16
N VAL A 310 -5.71 2.48 -26.24
CA VAL A 310 -5.59 3.47 -27.31
C VAL A 310 -4.21 3.32 -27.94
N LYS A 311 -4.18 3.16 -29.26
CA LYS A 311 -2.97 3.05 -30.05
C LYS A 311 -2.94 4.16 -31.08
N ILE A 312 -1.87 4.94 -31.08
CA ILE A 312 -1.62 6.04 -32.00
C ILE A 312 -0.52 5.60 -32.96
N LEU A 313 -0.78 5.77 -34.26
CA LEU A 313 0.17 5.51 -35.33
C LEU A 313 0.35 6.78 -36.14
N ALA A 314 1.59 7.25 -36.26
CA ALA A 314 1.93 8.35 -37.16
C ALA A 314 2.95 7.90 -38.21
N LYS A 315 2.77 8.39 -39.44
CA LYS A 315 3.64 8.07 -40.57
C LYS A 315 3.97 9.31 -41.38
N SER A 316 5.24 9.43 -41.77
CA SER A 316 5.74 10.42 -42.75
C SER A 316 6.88 9.81 -43.56
N GLY A 317 6.66 9.54 -44.85
CA GLY A 317 7.64 8.87 -45.70
C GLY A 317 8.01 7.47 -45.16
N LYS A 318 9.28 7.27 -44.82
CA LYS A 318 9.80 6.02 -44.22
C LYS A 318 9.70 6.00 -42.68
N GLU A 319 9.45 7.16 -42.06
CA GLU A 319 9.40 7.28 -40.61
C GLU A 319 8.03 6.84 -40.10
N THR A 320 8.03 6.03 -39.04
CA THR A 320 6.84 5.59 -38.33
C THR A 320 7.05 5.80 -36.85
N ALA A 321 6.04 6.35 -36.18
CA ALA A 321 5.99 6.47 -34.73
C ALA A 321 4.74 5.80 -34.20
N ARG A 322 4.85 5.17 -33.04
CA ARG A 322 3.76 4.46 -32.37
C ARG A 322 3.70 4.89 -30.91
N TYR A 323 2.49 4.98 -30.37
CA TYR A 323 2.30 5.19 -28.94
C TYR A 323 1.07 4.42 -28.47
N GLU A 324 1.20 3.68 -27.38
CA GLU A 324 0.13 2.86 -26.82
C GLU A 324 -0.13 3.26 -25.37
N ILE A 325 -1.39 3.47 -25.02
CA ILE A 325 -1.84 3.81 -23.68
C ILE A 325 -2.92 2.82 -23.27
N GLU A 326 -2.80 2.33 -22.03
CA GLU A 326 -3.86 1.61 -21.35
C GLU A 326 -4.36 2.45 -20.18
N LEU A 327 -5.68 2.44 -19.94
CA LEU A 327 -6.30 3.10 -18.79
C LEU A 327 -7.50 2.32 -18.29
N ASP A 328 -7.87 2.52 -17.03
CA ASP A 328 -9.05 1.90 -16.45
C ASP A 328 -10.30 2.70 -16.82
N VAL A 329 -11.25 2.06 -17.49
CA VAL A 329 -12.63 2.54 -17.64
C VAL A 329 -13.46 1.92 -16.52
N ARG A 330 -13.93 2.73 -15.57
CA ARG A 330 -14.69 2.26 -14.42
C ARG A 330 -15.68 3.28 -13.91
N THR A 331 -16.73 2.78 -13.27
CA THR A 331 -17.71 3.60 -12.58
C THR A 331 -17.26 3.89 -11.14
N PRO A 332 -17.56 5.09 -10.62
CA PRO A 332 -17.32 5.43 -9.22
C PRO A 332 -18.34 4.78 -8.27
N ASN A 333 -19.45 4.26 -8.79
CA ASN A 333 -20.54 3.73 -7.98
C ASN A 333 -20.21 2.36 -7.35
N PRO A 334 -20.73 2.09 -6.13
CA PRO A 334 -20.62 0.76 -5.54
C PRO A 334 -21.49 -0.25 -6.29
N MET A 335 -21.09 -1.52 -6.24
CA MET A 335 -21.92 -2.61 -6.73
C MET A 335 -23.16 -2.78 -5.85
N VAL A 336 -24.32 -2.95 -6.47
CA VAL A 336 -25.60 -3.22 -5.82
C VAL A 336 -25.98 -4.68 -6.09
N ALA A 337 -26.67 -5.32 -5.13
CA ALA A 337 -27.09 -6.71 -5.22
C ALA A 337 -28.56 -6.84 -4.83
N ASP A 338 -29.34 -7.49 -5.68
CA ASP A 338 -30.70 -7.96 -5.40
C ASP A 338 -30.63 -9.44 -5.02
N VAL A 339 -31.37 -9.83 -3.98
CA VAL A 339 -31.32 -11.18 -3.41
C VAL A 339 -32.71 -11.79 -3.45
N MET A 340 -32.79 -13.02 -3.97
CA MET A 340 -34.01 -13.83 -3.95
C MET A 340 -33.73 -15.14 -3.22
N GLU A 341 -34.64 -15.55 -2.33
CA GLU A 341 -34.45 -16.71 -1.45
C GLU A 341 -35.68 -17.63 -1.48
N ALA A 342 -35.45 -18.94 -1.31
CA ALA A 342 -36.51 -19.93 -1.15
C ALA A 342 -36.02 -21.16 -0.37
N ILE A 343 -36.95 -21.86 0.29
CA ILE A 343 -36.75 -23.21 0.80
C ILE A 343 -37.39 -24.18 -0.18
N ILE A 344 -36.61 -25.14 -0.69
CA ILE A 344 -37.05 -26.14 -1.66
C ILE A 344 -37.15 -27.48 -0.94
N GLU A 345 -38.38 -27.91 -0.67
CA GLU A 345 -38.68 -29.22 -0.11
C GLU A 345 -38.26 -30.36 -1.07
N PRO A 346 -38.01 -31.59 -0.59
CA PRO A 346 -37.73 -32.74 -1.44
C PRO A 346 -38.76 -32.89 -2.59
N GLY A 347 -38.28 -33.01 -3.83
CA GLY A 347 -39.12 -33.14 -5.02
C GLY A 347 -39.78 -31.85 -5.52
N GLN A 348 -39.60 -30.72 -4.83
CA GLN A 348 -40.10 -29.41 -5.27
C GLN A 348 -39.07 -28.66 -6.14
N LYS A 349 -39.54 -27.56 -6.74
CA LYS A 349 -38.73 -26.68 -7.58
C LYS A 349 -38.86 -25.20 -7.21
N TRP A 350 -37.85 -24.42 -7.58
CA TRP A 350 -37.82 -22.96 -7.44
C TRP A 350 -37.42 -22.31 -8.77
N ASP A 351 -38.26 -21.40 -9.25
CA ASP A 351 -38.15 -20.82 -10.60
C ASP A 351 -38.13 -19.27 -10.60
N PRO A 352 -37.14 -18.59 -9.98
CA PRO A 352 -37.12 -17.14 -9.92
C PRO A 352 -36.80 -16.51 -11.29
N GLU A 353 -37.49 -15.40 -11.58
CA GLU A 353 -37.22 -14.52 -12.71
C GLU A 353 -36.52 -13.26 -12.22
N PHE A 354 -35.47 -12.84 -12.91
CA PHE A 354 -34.63 -11.73 -12.48
C PHE A 354 -34.12 -10.88 -13.64
N GLU A 355 -33.79 -9.62 -13.33
CA GLU A 355 -33.26 -8.65 -14.29
C GLU A 355 -32.03 -7.94 -13.72
N PHE A 356 -31.11 -7.51 -14.59
CA PHE A 356 -29.96 -6.73 -14.17
C PHE A 356 -30.22 -5.22 -14.30
N SER A 357 -29.90 -4.49 -13.23
CA SER A 357 -29.97 -3.03 -13.16
C SER A 357 -28.61 -2.32 -13.38
N GLY A 358 -27.53 -3.10 -13.54
CA GLY A 358 -26.17 -2.59 -13.71
C GLY A 358 -25.69 -2.47 -15.17
N ILE A 359 -24.58 -1.73 -15.35
CA ILE A 359 -23.92 -1.52 -16.65
C ILE A 359 -23.43 -2.87 -17.22
N GLY A 360 -23.50 -3.03 -18.54
CA GLY A 360 -22.98 -4.21 -19.25
C GLY A 360 -21.52 -4.51 -18.88
N GLY A 361 -21.23 -5.79 -18.55
CA GLY A 361 -19.91 -6.23 -18.08
C GLY A 361 -19.70 -6.14 -16.56
N THR A 362 -20.60 -5.47 -15.84
CA THR A 362 -20.59 -5.45 -14.35
C THR A 362 -21.52 -6.48 -13.73
N ASN A 363 -22.44 -7.02 -14.54
CA ASN A 363 -23.53 -7.86 -14.10
C ASN A 363 -23.06 -9.30 -13.81
N SER A 364 -23.51 -9.85 -12.68
CA SER A 364 -23.29 -11.25 -12.35
C SER A 364 -24.45 -11.84 -11.57
N ALA A 365 -24.84 -13.07 -11.90
CA ALA A 365 -25.78 -13.85 -11.12
C ALA A 365 -25.06 -15.06 -10.52
N THR A 366 -25.31 -15.32 -9.24
CA THR A 366 -24.73 -16.44 -8.49
C THR A 366 -25.84 -17.18 -7.78
N ILE A 367 -25.90 -18.50 -7.97
CA ILE A 367 -26.76 -19.38 -7.20
C ILE A 367 -25.97 -19.94 -6.01
N GLU A 368 -26.58 -19.94 -4.84
CA GLU A 368 -26.11 -20.58 -3.61
C GLU A 368 -27.18 -21.59 -3.17
N LEU A 369 -26.79 -22.84 -2.93
CA LEU A 369 -27.64 -23.93 -2.46
C LEU A 369 -27.01 -24.55 -1.22
N SER A 370 -27.75 -24.62 -0.12
CA SER A 370 -27.22 -25.12 1.15
C SER A 370 -28.16 -26.09 1.85
N SER A 371 -27.56 -26.98 2.64
CA SER A 371 -28.26 -27.89 3.57
C SER A 371 -28.42 -27.28 4.97
N ILE A 372 -27.81 -26.12 5.19
CA ILE A 372 -27.88 -25.29 6.39
C ILE A 372 -28.63 -23.98 6.07
N PRO A 373 -29.23 -23.31 7.08
CA PRO A 373 -29.86 -22.02 6.89
C PRO A 373 -28.94 -21.02 6.18
N PRO A 374 -29.48 -20.16 5.30
CA PRO A 374 -28.69 -19.20 4.54
C PRO A 374 -28.03 -18.20 5.50
N MET A 375 -26.78 -17.85 5.19
CA MET A 375 -25.93 -16.98 6.02
C MET A 375 -25.23 -15.90 5.18
N ASN A 376 -25.69 -15.70 3.95
CA ASN A 376 -25.18 -14.70 3.02
C ASN A 376 -23.65 -14.77 2.80
N LEU A 377 -23.06 -15.97 2.80
CA LEU A 377 -21.61 -16.19 2.83
C LEU A 377 -20.88 -15.41 1.71
N ASP A 378 -21.32 -15.58 0.47
CA ASP A 378 -20.72 -14.92 -0.70
C ASP A 378 -20.85 -13.38 -0.64
N LYS A 379 -22.05 -12.88 -0.34
CA LYS A 379 -22.33 -11.43 -0.21
C LYS A 379 -21.42 -10.80 0.85
N ARG A 380 -21.32 -11.44 2.02
CA ARG A 380 -20.50 -10.96 3.15
C ARG A 380 -19.01 -11.03 2.84
N LEU A 381 -18.55 -12.09 2.18
CA LEU A 381 -17.15 -12.23 1.78
C LEU A 381 -16.75 -11.21 0.71
N LYS A 382 -17.58 -11.02 -0.33
CA LYS A 382 -17.36 -10.00 -1.36
C LYS A 382 -17.36 -8.59 -0.79
N TYR A 383 -18.24 -8.30 0.17
CA TYR A 383 -18.23 -7.02 0.90
C TYR A 383 -16.86 -6.77 1.55
N LEU A 384 -16.32 -7.74 2.28
CA LEU A 384 -15.02 -7.63 2.93
C LEU A 384 -13.86 -7.45 1.92
N ILE A 385 -13.88 -8.19 0.81
CA ILE A 385 -12.84 -8.12 -0.23
C ILE A 385 -12.85 -6.78 -0.96
N ARG A 386 -14.03 -6.22 -1.21
CA ARG A 386 -14.20 -4.96 -1.97
C ARG A 386 -14.13 -3.71 -1.10
N TYR A 387 -14.13 -3.86 0.22
CA TYR A 387 -14.11 -2.73 1.15
C TYR A 387 -12.88 -1.85 0.85
N PRO A 388 -13.06 -0.56 0.53
CA PRO A 388 -12.01 0.23 -0.15
C PRO A 388 -10.93 0.76 0.79
N HIS A 389 -11.19 0.67 2.09
CA HIS A 389 -10.34 1.18 3.17
C HIS A 389 -9.26 0.17 3.57
N GLY A 390 -8.18 0.67 4.15
CA GLY A 390 -6.92 -0.06 4.20
C GLY A 390 -6.24 -0.11 5.56
N CYS A 391 -6.97 0.09 6.67
CA CYS A 391 -6.39 -0.06 8.01
C CYS A 391 -6.05 -1.52 8.31
N ILE A 392 -5.38 -1.78 9.43
CA ILE A 392 -5.00 -3.14 9.83
C ILE A 392 -6.21 -4.06 10.02
N GLU A 393 -7.30 -3.55 10.58
CA GLU A 393 -8.52 -4.32 10.83
C GLU A 393 -9.18 -4.70 9.51
N GLN A 394 -9.45 -3.75 8.61
CA GLN A 394 -10.05 -4.02 7.30
C GLN A 394 -9.18 -4.91 6.42
N THR A 395 -7.87 -4.66 6.41
CA THR A 395 -6.91 -5.49 5.65
C THR A 395 -6.97 -6.94 6.13
N THR A 396 -7.05 -7.15 7.45
CA THR A 396 -7.16 -8.49 8.03
C THR A 396 -8.54 -9.09 7.77
N SER A 397 -9.63 -8.34 7.96
CA SER A 397 -11.00 -8.81 7.72
C SER A 397 -11.25 -9.20 6.27
N ALA A 398 -10.61 -8.53 5.31
CA ALA A 398 -10.71 -8.89 3.90
C ALA A 398 -10.23 -10.32 3.61
N VAL A 399 -9.18 -10.80 4.31
CA VAL A 399 -8.50 -12.06 4.00
C VAL A 399 -8.68 -13.16 5.04
N PHE A 400 -9.02 -12.83 6.28
CA PHE A 400 -9.07 -13.81 7.36
C PHE A 400 -10.16 -14.87 7.16
N PRO A 401 -11.42 -14.54 6.81
CA PRO A 401 -12.42 -15.55 6.51
C PRO A 401 -12.04 -16.45 5.33
N GLN A 402 -11.27 -15.94 4.35
CA GLN A 402 -10.84 -16.70 3.17
C GLN A 402 -10.02 -17.94 3.52
N LEU A 403 -9.38 -17.99 4.70
CA LEU A 403 -8.64 -19.16 5.18
C LEU A 403 -9.52 -20.40 5.41
N PHE A 404 -10.82 -20.22 5.66
CA PHE A 404 -11.72 -21.28 6.09
C PHE A 404 -12.89 -21.51 5.12
N VAL A 405 -12.91 -20.84 3.96
CA VAL A 405 -14.02 -20.97 3.00
C VAL A 405 -14.04 -22.36 2.37
N ASP A 406 -12.87 -22.95 2.09
CA ASP A 406 -12.76 -24.29 1.47
C ASP A 406 -13.28 -25.41 2.40
N ASP A 407 -13.38 -25.15 3.72
CA ASP A 407 -13.92 -26.10 4.70
C ASP A 407 -15.46 -26.19 4.66
N VAL A 408 -16.13 -25.23 4.00
CA VAL A 408 -17.59 -25.05 4.06
C VAL A 408 -18.23 -25.05 2.68
N MET A 409 -17.48 -24.61 1.67
CA MET A 409 -17.96 -24.36 0.32
C MET A 409 -17.13 -25.15 -0.70
N ASP A 410 -17.80 -25.78 -1.66
CA ASP A 410 -17.12 -26.41 -2.81
C ASP A 410 -16.65 -25.33 -3.80
N LEU A 411 -15.35 -25.04 -3.75
CA LEU A 411 -14.74 -23.98 -4.55
C LEU A 411 -14.15 -24.53 -5.86
N ASN A 412 -14.46 -23.86 -6.97
CA ASN A 412 -13.76 -24.12 -8.23
C ASN A 412 -12.28 -23.66 -8.18
N ASN A 413 -11.45 -24.19 -9.09
CA ASN A 413 -10.01 -23.91 -9.10
C ASN A 413 -9.66 -22.43 -9.27
N ASP A 414 -10.39 -21.69 -10.11
CA ASP A 414 -10.15 -20.26 -10.35
C ASP A 414 -10.34 -19.46 -9.06
N TYR A 415 -11.37 -19.78 -8.30
CA TYR A 415 -11.64 -19.14 -7.01
C TYR A 415 -10.56 -19.48 -5.99
N LYS A 416 -10.12 -20.75 -5.90
CA LYS A 416 -9.00 -21.15 -5.02
C LYS A 416 -7.71 -20.37 -5.32
N ILE A 417 -7.37 -20.19 -6.60
CA ILE A 417 -6.21 -19.39 -7.03
C ILE A 417 -6.37 -17.92 -6.59
N GLN A 418 -7.57 -17.36 -6.71
CA GLN A 418 -7.84 -15.99 -6.30
C GLN A 418 -7.73 -15.81 -4.77
N LEU A 419 -8.24 -16.76 -3.98
CA LEU A 419 -8.12 -16.74 -2.52
C LEU A 419 -6.65 -16.82 -2.08
N ASP A 420 -5.87 -17.75 -2.63
CA ASP A 420 -4.43 -17.89 -2.34
C ASP A 420 -3.67 -16.58 -2.63
N LYS A 421 -3.98 -15.95 -3.78
CA LYS A 421 -3.40 -14.65 -4.15
C LYS A 421 -3.78 -13.54 -3.15
N ASN A 422 -5.05 -13.49 -2.74
CA ASN A 422 -5.54 -12.51 -1.77
C ASN A 422 -4.84 -12.69 -0.41
N ILE A 423 -4.74 -13.91 0.08
CA ILE A 423 -4.15 -14.24 1.38
C ILE A 423 -2.67 -13.87 1.39
N LYS A 424 -1.90 -14.25 0.35
CA LYS A 424 -0.49 -13.85 0.21
C LYS A 424 -0.32 -12.33 0.18
N ALA A 425 -1.16 -11.63 -0.57
CA ALA A 425 -1.16 -10.17 -0.61
C ALA A 425 -1.50 -9.54 0.76
N GLY A 426 -2.43 -10.14 1.51
CA GLY A 426 -2.77 -9.76 2.88
C GLY A 426 -1.58 -9.89 3.82
N ILE A 427 -0.92 -11.06 3.84
CA ILE A 427 0.29 -11.31 4.65
C ILE A 427 1.39 -10.30 4.31
N ASP A 428 1.63 -10.04 3.03
CA ASP A 428 2.63 -9.07 2.60
C ASP A 428 2.26 -7.63 3.02
N ARG A 429 0.98 -7.28 2.94
CA ARG A 429 0.50 -5.95 3.36
C ARG A 429 0.62 -5.75 4.87
N LEU A 430 0.37 -6.78 5.68
CA LEU A 430 0.49 -6.71 7.15
C LEU A 430 1.89 -6.30 7.63
N LYS A 431 2.94 -6.58 6.84
CA LYS A 431 4.33 -6.14 7.13
C LYS A 431 4.43 -4.61 7.27
N LEU A 432 3.66 -3.88 6.46
CA LEU A 432 3.71 -2.41 6.41
C LEU A 432 3.14 -1.74 7.67
N PHE A 433 2.45 -2.52 8.51
CA PHE A 433 1.91 -2.05 9.78
C PHE A 433 2.83 -2.36 10.96
N GLN A 434 3.85 -3.22 10.80
CA GLN A 434 4.71 -3.58 11.92
C GLN A 434 5.56 -2.38 12.36
N THR A 435 5.40 -2.00 13.63
CA THR A 435 6.15 -0.91 14.26
C THR A 435 7.50 -1.40 14.80
N ALA A 436 8.35 -0.48 15.22
CA ALA A 436 9.63 -0.80 15.88
C ALA A 436 9.45 -1.63 17.17
N GLU A 437 8.29 -1.52 17.86
CA GLU A 437 8.00 -2.33 19.04
C GLU A 437 7.61 -3.79 18.71
N GLY A 438 7.37 -4.10 17.42
CA GLY A 438 6.97 -5.42 16.93
C GLY A 438 5.46 -5.64 16.80
N GLY A 439 4.63 -4.76 17.39
CA GLY A 439 3.18 -4.75 17.21
C GLY A 439 2.76 -4.14 15.87
N LEU A 440 1.47 -4.20 15.55
CA LEU A 440 0.89 -3.69 14.31
C LEU A 440 0.16 -2.37 14.57
N ALA A 441 0.53 -1.32 13.85
CA ALA A 441 -0.14 -0.03 13.84
C ALA A 441 -1.53 -0.08 13.20
N TYR A 442 -2.36 0.93 13.43
CA TYR A 442 -3.68 1.00 12.81
C TYR A 442 -3.58 1.34 11.31
N TRP A 443 -2.76 2.34 10.96
CA TRP A 443 -2.41 2.68 9.58
C TRP A 443 -0.94 2.36 9.28
N PRO A 444 -0.60 2.01 8.02
CA PRO A 444 0.79 1.78 7.64
C PRO A 444 1.67 3.01 7.90
N GLY A 445 2.88 2.79 8.40
CA GLY A 445 3.86 3.85 8.66
C GLY A 445 3.68 4.65 9.96
N GLN A 446 2.63 4.39 10.75
CA GLN A 446 2.52 4.95 12.10
C GLN A 446 3.52 4.28 13.05
N SER A 447 4.02 5.03 14.04
CA SER A 447 4.98 4.55 15.04
C SER A 447 4.33 3.76 16.18
N GLU A 448 3.06 4.04 16.48
CA GLU A 448 2.34 3.43 17.60
C GLU A 448 1.58 2.17 17.18
N SER A 449 1.72 1.11 17.97
CA SER A 449 0.97 -0.13 17.76
C SER A 449 -0.46 -0.01 18.26
N ASN A 450 -1.43 -0.47 17.47
CA ASN A 450 -2.80 -0.65 17.90
C ASN A 450 -2.94 -2.02 18.58
N GLU A 451 -3.34 -2.07 19.86
CA GLU A 451 -3.37 -3.34 20.61
C GLU A 451 -4.37 -4.36 20.03
N TRP A 452 -5.56 -3.92 19.66
CA TRP A 452 -6.57 -4.81 19.08
C TRP A 452 -6.18 -5.27 17.67
N GLY A 453 -5.73 -4.34 16.83
CA GLY A 453 -5.21 -4.62 15.49
C GLY A 453 -4.00 -5.57 15.52
N SER A 454 -3.13 -5.44 16.53
CA SER A 454 -2.03 -6.37 16.77
C SER A 454 -2.54 -7.77 17.10
N ASN A 455 -3.54 -7.90 17.98
CA ASN A 455 -4.15 -9.19 18.28
C ASN A 455 -4.81 -9.80 17.04
N TYR A 456 -5.60 -9.02 16.30
CA TYR A 456 -6.39 -9.49 15.17
C TYR A 456 -5.55 -9.86 13.95
N GLY A 457 -4.64 -8.98 13.53
CA GLY A 457 -3.68 -9.27 12.45
C GLY A 457 -2.76 -10.43 12.81
N GLY A 458 -2.31 -10.51 14.07
CA GLY A 458 -1.54 -11.65 14.56
C GLY A 458 -2.31 -12.97 14.57
N HIS A 459 -3.59 -12.94 14.95
CA HIS A 459 -4.47 -14.12 14.90
C HIS A 459 -4.55 -14.67 13.47
N PHE A 460 -4.80 -13.80 12.49
CA PHE A 460 -4.78 -14.18 11.08
C PHE A 460 -3.44 -14.79 10.65
N LEU A 461 -2.31 -14.16 10.99
CA LEU A 461 -0.99 -14.66 10.60
C LEU A 461 -0.75 -16.09 11.13
N ILE A 462 -1.08 -16.34 12.40
CA ILE A 462 -0.89 -17.67 13.01
C ILE A 462 -1.81 -18.71 12.37
N GLU A 463 -3.07 -18.37 12.07
CA GLU A 463 -3.98 -19.29 11.38
C GLU A 463 -3.55 -19.54 9.92
N ALA A 464 -3.05 -18.53 9.22
CA ALA A 464 -2.51 -18.69 7.87
C ALA A 464 -1.29 -19.63 7.87
N GLU A 465 -0.40 -19.53 8.86
CA GLU A 465 0.73 -20.45 9.01
C GLU A 465 0.27 -21.89 9.23
N LYS A 466 -0.78 -22.11 10.04
CA LYS A 466 -1.38 -23.43 10.26
C LYS A 466 -2.01 -24.01 8.98
N GLN A 467 -2.54 -23.15 8.11
CA GLN A 467 -3.04 -23.52 6.77
C GLN A 467 -1.90 -23.68 5.73
N GLY A 468 -0.62 -23.61 6.15
CA GLY A 468 0.54 -23.86 5.29
C GLY A 468 1.12 -22.63 4.59
N TYR A 469 0.61 -21.43 4.84
CA TYR A 469 1.19 -20.19 4.29
C TYR A 469 2.51 -19.85 4.97
N LYS A 470 3.52 -19.47 4.17
CA LYS A 470 4.83 -19.06 4.70
C LYS A 470 4.77 -17.64 5.26
N LEU A 471 5.09 -17.50 6.54
CA LEU A 471 5.27 -16.20 7.17
C LEU A 471 6.72 -15.72 7.11
N PRO A 472 6.97 -14.40 7.04
CA PRO A 472 8.29 -13.84 7.27
C PRO A 472 8.72 -14.10 8.73
N SER A 473 9.86 -14.74 8.93
CA SER A 473 10.32 -15.17 10.26
C SER A 473 10.50 -14.01 11.25
N VAL A 474 10.99 -12.86 10.77
CA VAL A 474 11.18 -11.64 11.59
C VAL A 474 9.83 -11.07 12.04
N LEU A 475 8.82 -11.06 11.16
CA LEU A 475 7.49 -10.52 11.45
C LEU A 475 6.86 -11.22 12.66
N LYS A 476 6.78 -12.57 12.61
CA LYS A 476 6.19 -13.38 13.69
C LYS A 476 6.99 -13.27 15.00
N LYS A 477 8.33 -13.33 14.93
CA LYS A 477 9.19 -13.24 16.12
C LYS A 477 8.97 -11.92 16.86
N ASN A 478 8.99 -10.80 16.15
CA ASN A 478 8.80 -9.47 16.72
C ASN A 478 7.38 -9.29 17.28
N TRP A 479 6.37 -9.80 16.56
CA TRP A 479 4.99 -9.79 17.04
C TRP A 479 4.80 -10.59 18.34
N ILE A 480 5.37 -11.81 18.43
CA ILE A 480 5.32 -12.59 19.69
C ILE A 480 6.00 -11.83 20.83
N SER A 481 7.16 -11.22 20.58
CA SER A 481 7.88 -10.43 21.61
C SER A 481 7.02 -9.26 22.12
N TYR A 482 6.40 -8.52 21.20
CA TYR A 482 5.46 -7.45 21.52
C TYR A 482 4.28 -7.94 22.37
N GLN A 483 3.61 -9.01 21.93
CA GLN A 483 2.44 -9.57 22.62
C GLN A 483 2.79 -10.03 24.04
N ARG A 484 3.95 -10.69 24.23
CA ARG A 484 4.42 -11.12 25.57
C ARG A 484 4.67 -9.91 26.48
N LYS A 485 5.39 -8.90 26.00
CA LYS A 485 5.66 -7.65 26.74
C LYS A 485 4.36 -6.96 27.17
N LYS A 486 3.39 -6.82 26.27
CA LYS A 486 2.09 -6.22 26.57
C LYS A 486 1.25 -7.08 27.50
N ALA A 487 1.31 -8.42 27.39
CA ALA A 487 0.60 -9.33 28.28
C ALA A 487 1.08 -9.22 29.73
N GLN A 488 2.40 -9.10 29.92
CA GLN A 488 3.02 -9.00 31.25
C GLN A 488 2.77 -7.64 31.89
N SER A 489 2.91 -6.55 31.12
CA SER A 489 2.71 -5.18 31.58
C SER A 489 1.24 -4.76 31.69
N TRP A 490 0.30 -5.58 31.24
CA TRP A 490 -1.13 -5.29 31.33
C TRP A 490 -1.58 -5.03 32.77
N LYS A 491 -2.40 -4.00 32.94
CA LYS A 491 -3.11 -3.68 34.19
C LYS A 491 -4.60 -3.63 33.88
N SER A 492 -5.41 -4.22 34.75
CA SER A 492 -6.87 -4.12 34.64
C SER A 492 -7.27 -2.66 34.84
N VAL A 493 -7.96 -2.11 33.84
CA VAL A 493 -8.59 -0.80 33.93
C VAL A 493 -10.09 -1.04 33.98
N THR A 494 -10.72 -0.62 35.08
CA THR A 494 -12.18 -0.68 35.25
C THR A 494 -12.71 0.74 35.41
N GLY A 495 -13.63 1.14 34.53
CA GLY A 495 -14.19 2.48 34.54
C GLY A 495 -15.35 2.65 33.56
N LYS A 496 -16.21 3.63 33.83
CA LYS A 496 -17.18 4.11 32.83
C LYS A 496 -16.42 4.96 31.81
N SER A 497 -16.56 4.66 30.53
CA SER A 497 -16.15 5.58 29.48
C SER A 497 -17.02 6.84 29.56
N ASN A 498 -16.39 8.02 29.65
CA ASN A 498 -17.09 9.31 29.70
C ASN A 498 -17.91 9.62 28.43
N PHE A 499 -17.87 8.78 27.40
CA PHE A 499 -18.35 9.13 26.06
C PHE A 499 -19.61 8.40 25.60
N HIS A 500 -20.02 7.29 26.23
CA HIS A 500 -21.23 6.53 25.83
C HIS A 500 -21.95 5.80 26.97
N GLY A 501 -21.54 5.95 28.24
CA GLY A 501 -22.14 5.22 29.37
C GLY A 501 -21.75 3.74 29.47
N TYR A 502 -21.01 3.19 28.51
CA TYR A 502 -20.48 1.82 28.57
C TYR A 502 -19.27 1.72 29.53
N LYS A 503 -19.19 0.61 30.28
CA LYS A 503 -17.98 0.22 31.01
C LYS A 503 -16.94 -0.20 29.97
N HIS A 504 -15.85 0.55 29.82
CA HIS A 504 -14.74 0.14 28.97
C HIS A 504 -13.72 -0.62 29.84
N ASN A 505 -13.78 -1.95 29.77
CA ASN A 505 -12.74 -2.80 30.34
C ASN A 505 -11.73 -3.13 29.24
N ASN A 506 -10.43 -3.02 29.53
CA ASN A 506 -9.38 -3.49 28.63
C ASN A 506 -9.12 -5.02 28.78
N ASP A 507 -10.04 -5.74 29.42
CA ASP A 507 -9.91 -7.17 29.72
C ASP A 507 -10.01 -8.01 28.45
N LEU A 508 -10.97 -7.74 27.56
CA LEU A 508 -11.16 -8.49 26.33
C LEU A 508 -9.92 -8.44 25.42
N THR A 509 -9.30 -7.26 25.28
CA THR A 509 -8.03 -7.09 24.55
C THR A 509 -6.91 -7.96 25.14
N GLN A 510 -6.84 -8.07 26.47
CA GLN A 510 -5.87 -8.94 27.13
C GLN A 510 -6.21 -10.42 26.97
N ALA A 511 -7.46 -10.84 27.17
CA ALA A 511 -7.87 -12.22 26.96
C ALA A 511 -7.59 -12.66 25.52
N TYR A 512 -7.85 -11.79 24.54
CA TYR A 512 -7.58 -12.08 23.15
C TYR A 512 -6.06 -12.16 22.87
N ARG A 513 -5.25 -11.26 23.44
CA ARG A 513 -3.78 -11.37 23.40
C ARG A 513 -3.29 -12.73 23.91
N LEU A 514 -3.77 -13.14 25.08
CA LEU A 514 -3.41 -14.42 25.70
C LEU A 514 -3.86 -15.62 24.85
N TYR A 515 -5.06 -15.55 24.28
CA TYR A 515 -5.55 -16.52 23.30
C TYR A 515 -4.61 -16.64 22.10
N THR A 516 -4.19 -15.53 21.48
CA THR A 516 -3.31 -15.56 20.31
C THR A 516 -1.89 -16.06 20.64
N LEU A 517 -1.39 -15.78 21.85
CA LEU A 517 -0.13 -16.33 22.36
C LEU A 517 -0.21 -17.85 22.57
N ALA A 518 -1.32 -18.34 23.14
CA ALA A 518 -1.59 -19.76 23.27
C ALA A 518 -1.70 -20.43 21.88
N LEU A 519 -2.42 -19.81 20.95
CA LEU A 519 -2.57 -20.28 19.56
C LEU A 519 -1.23 -20.39 18.83
N ALA A 520 -0.30 -19.48 19.11
CA ALA A 520 1.06 -19.47 18.57
C ALA A 520 2.02 -20.45 19.27
N GLY A 521 1.55 -21.25 20.23
CA GLY A 521 2.37 -22.18 21.02
C GLY A 521 3.34 -21.49 21.99
N LYS A 522 3.07 -20.24 22.37
CA LYS A 522 3.86 -19.43 23.31
C LYS A 522 2.99 -18.84 24.43
N PRO A 523 2.25 -19.66 25.20
CA PRO A 523 1.33 -19.16 26.22
C PRO A 523 2.05 -18.40 27.35
N GLU A 524 1.43 -17.30 27.81
CA GLU A 524 1.88 -16.54 28.98
C GLU A 524 1.07 -16.94 30.22
N LEU A 525 1.36 -18.13 30.75
CA LEU A 525 0.60 -18.76 31.85
C LEU A 525 0.44 -17.86 33.08
N SER A 526 1.49 -17.13 33.47
CA SER A 526 1.44 -16.20 34.61
C SER A 526 0.40 -15.10 34.39
N ALA A 527 0.33 -14.55 33.17
CA ALA A 527 -0.65 -13.53 32.83
C ALA A 527 -2.07 -14.11 32.69
N MET A 528 -2.21 -15.34 32.19
CA MET A 528 -3.48 -16.07 32.15
C MET A 528 -4.04 -16.31 33.55
N ASN A 529 -3.21 -16.84 34.46
CA ASN A 529 -3.60 -17.10 35.84
C ASN A 529 -3.93 -15.79 36.57
N ARG A 530 -3.10 -14.74 36.45
CA ARG A 530 -3.40 -13.41 37.02
C ARG A 530 -4.76 -12.89 36.57
N MET A 531 -5.09 -13.07 35.30
CA MET A 531 -6.38 -12.63 34.75
C MET A 531 -7.54 -13.48 35.27
N ARG A 532 -7.36 -14.80 35.37
CA ARG A 532 -8.35 -15.75 35.90
C ARG A 532 -8.79 -15.42 37.33
N GLU A 533 -7.89 -14.92 38.17
CA GLU A 533 -8.20 -14.53 39.56
C GLU A 533 -8.99 -13.20 39.67
N LEU A 534 -9.30 -12.53 38.56
CA LEU A 534 -10.10 -11.30 38.57
C LEU A 534 -11.61 -11.61 38.59
N ASN A 535 -12.29 -11.22 39.66
CA ASN A 535 -13.74 -11.40 39.79
C ASN A 535 -14.57 -10.52 38.83
N SER A 536 -13.97 -9.46 38.26
CA SER A 536 -14.63 -8.44 37.45
C SER A 536 -14.50 -8.61 35.93
N LEU A 537 -14.04 -9.77 35.45
CA LEU A 537 -13.91 -10.03 34.00
C LEU A 537 -15.26 -9.96 33.29
N SER A 538 -15.29 -9.24 32.16
CA SER A 538 -16.40 -9.25 31.22
C SER A 538 -16.69 -10.66 30.68
N VAL A 539 -17.95 -10.92 30.31
CA VAL A 539 -18.41 -12.21 29.79
C VAL A 539 -17.53 -12.67 28.62
N THR A 540 -17.35 -11.81 27.62
CA THR A 540 -16.53 -12.11 26.44
C THR A 540 -15.06 -12.37 26.80
N ALA A 541 -14.50 -11.65 27.79
CA ALA A 541 -13.12 -11.89 28.23
C ALA A 541 -12.95 -13.26 28.92
N ARG A 542 -13.94 -13.71 29.72
CA ARG A 542 -13.93 -15.04 30.34
C ARG A 542 -13.94 -16.14 29.28
N TRP A 543 -14.85 -16.05 28.32
CA TRP A 543 -14.91 -16.98 27.19
C TRP A 543 -13.59 -17.01 26.41
N ARG A 544 -13.04 -15.84 26.09
CA ARG A 544 -11.80 -15.78 25.31
C ARG A 544 -10.60 -16.33 26.07
N LEU A 545 -10.52 -16.08 27.38
CA LEU A 545 -9.50 -16.68 28.25
C LEU A 545 -9.68 -18.20 28.40
N ALA A 546 -10.93 -18.69 28.46
CA ALA A 546 -11.21 -20.12 28.46
C ALA A 546 -10.70 -20.78 27.16
N GLY A 547 -10.94 -20.16 26.01
CA GLY A 547 -10.35 -20.60 24.74
C GLY A 547 -8.83 -20.69 24.78
N ALA A 548 -8.15 -19.75 25.43
CA ALA A 548 -6.70 -19.81 25.61
C ALA A 548 -6.26 -21.02 26.45
N TYR A 549 -7.01 -21.38 27.50
CA TYR A 549 -6.75 -22.59 28.30
C TYR A 549 -7.02 -23.87 27.51
N VAL A 550 -8.08 -23.92 26.68
CA VAL A 550 -8.35 -25.07 25.80
C VAL A 550 -7.19 -25.32 24.83
N LEU A 551 -6.66 -24.25 24.21
CA LEU A 551 -5.54 -24.34 23.25
C LEU A 551 -4.24 -24.91 23.86
N ILE A 552 -4.07 -24.83 25.18
CA ILE A 552 -2.92 -25.41 25.90
C ILE A 552 -3.25 -26.72 26.61
N GLY A 553 -4.39 -27.34 26.29
CA GLY A 553 -4.82 -28.63 26.85
C GLY A 553 -5.35 -28.58 28.28
N ARG A 554 -5.80 -27.41 28.77
CA ARG A 554 -6.34 -27.21 30.12
C ARG A 554 -7.86 -27.03 30.10
N THR A 555 -8.58 -27.98 29.50
CA THR A 555 -10.04 -27.91 29.29
C THR A 555 -10.84 -27.82 30.58
N GLU A 556 -10.39 -28.47 31.67
CA GLU A 556 -11.05 -28.40 32.98
C GLU A 556 -11.07 -26.97 33.54
N VAL A 557 -9.93 -26.26 33.45
CA VAL A 557 -9.81 -24.86 33.88
C VAL A 557 -10.68 -23.97 33.01
N ALA A 558 -10.73 -24.23 31.70
CA ALA A 558 -11.62 -23.52 30.78
C ALA A 558 -13.08 -23.70 31.20
N SER A 559 -13.53 -24.93 31.43
CA SER A 559 -14.90 -25.25 31.87
C SER A 559 -15.28 -24.58 33.20
N GLN A 560 -14.36 -24.52 34.17
CA GLN A 560 -14.58 -23.81 35.43
C GLN A 560 -14.77 -22.31 35.21
N LEU A 561 -14.00 -21.70 34.30
CA LEU A 561 -14.03 -20.26 34.03
C LEU A 561 -15.34 -19.80 33.37
N ILE A 562 -15.97 -20.68 32.58
CA ILE A 562 -17.24 -20.40 31.87
C ILE A 562 -18.45 -21.07 32.55
N ASN A 563 -18.26 -21.66 33.73
CA ASN A 563 -19.38 -22.27 34.44
C ASN A 563 -20.42 -21.20 34.79
N ASN A 564 -21.67 -21.42 34.42
CA ASN A 564 -22.78 -20.45 34.54
C ASN A 564 -22.53 -19.09 33.89
N VAL A 565 -21.64 -19.02 32.88
CA VAL A 565 -21.46 -17.83 32.05
C VAL A 565 -22.35 -17.95 30.81
N ASP A 566 -23.13 -16.91 30.53
CA ASP A 566 -24.03 -16.86 29.38
C ASP A 566 -23.26 -16.83 28.05
N VAL A 567 -23.86 -17.37 27.00
CA VAL A 567 -23.39 -17.27 25.62
C VAL A 567 -23.95 -16.04 24.91
N GLU A 568 -25.09 -15.51 25.38
CA GLU A 568 -25.71 -14.30 24.84
C GLU A 568 -25.00 -13.04 25.34
N VAL A 569 -24.82 -12.06 24.44
CA VAL A 569 -24.15 -10.80 24.74
C VAL A 569 -25.14 -9.64 24.56
N PRO A 570 -25.33 -8.77 25.57
CA PRO A 570 -26.23 -7.63 25.45
C PRO A 570 -25.93 -6.77 24.21
N ASP A 571 -26.97 -6.26 23.54
CA ASP A 571 -26.78 -5.52 22.29
C ASP A 571 -25.92 -4.27 22.46
N TYR A 572 -24.87 -4.16 21.66
CA TYR A 572 -23.98 -3.00 21.62
C TYR A 572 -23.25 -2.91 20.28
N VAL A 573 -22.79 -1.70 19.95
CA VAL A 573 -21.89 -1.42 18.82
C VAL A 573 -20.82 -0.44 19.27
N GLU A 574 -19.56 -0.76 19.05
CA GLU A 574 -18.42 0.08 19.40
C GLU A 574 -17.79 0.72 18.15
N LEU A 575 -17.67 2.05 18.14
CA LEU A 575 -17.10 2.81 17.02
C LEU A 575 -15.57 2.69 16.88
N SER A 576 -14.86 2.32 17.95
CA SER A 576 -13.40 2.36 18.03
C SER A 576 -12.90 1.31 19.05
N TYR A 577 -11.62 1.36 19.43
CA TYR A 577 -10.98 0.42 20.37
C TYR A 577 -10.99 -1.04 19.91
N THR A 578 -12.03 -1.80 20.28
CA THR A 578 -12.17 -3.20 19.88
C THR A 578 -13.02 -3.37 18.63
N PHE A 579 -13.71 -2.31 18.18
CA PHE A 579 -14.62 -2.32 17.02
C PHE A 579 -15.75 -3.37 17.16
N GLY A 580 -16.08 -3.71 18.41
CA GLY A 580 -16.94 -4.81 18.77
C GLY A 580 -18.43 -4.59 18.53
N SER A 581 -19.14 -5.71 18.53
CA SER A 581 -20.59 -5.78 18.60
C SER A 581 -21.00 -7.04 19.36
N SER A 582 -22.25 -7.10 19.80
CA SER A 582 -22.86 -8.32 20.38
C SER A 582 -22.63 -9.55 19.50
N LEU A 583 -23.00 -9.46 18.23
CA LEU A 583 -22.83 -10.54 17.25
C LEU A 583 -21.35 -10.93 17.03
N ARG A 584 -20.42 -9.97 17.10
CA ARG A 584 -18.98 -10.26 17.03
C ARG A 584 -18.52 -11.07 18.24
N ASP A 585 -18.97 -10.69 19.43
CA ASP A 585 -18.63 -11.37 20.68
C ASP A 585 -19.21 -12.78 20.74
N GLU A 586 -20.47 -12.95 20.35
CA GLU A 586 -21.14 -14.25 20.20
C GLU A 586 -20.38 -15.15 19.23
N SER A 587 -19.90 -14.61 18.11
CA SER A 587 -19.05 -15.34 17.16
C SER A 587 -17.73 -15.79 17.80
N MET A 588 -17.12 -14.96 18.66
CA MET A 588 -15.92 -15.36 19.42
C MET A 588 -16.23 -16.45 20.46
N ILE A 589 -17.42 -16.45 21.06
CA ILE A 589 -17.90 -17.49 21.98
C ILE A 589 -18.13 -18.80 21.21
N LEU A 590 -18.74 -18.75 20.02
CA LEU A 590 -18.91 -19.91 19.15
C LEU A 590 -17.57 -20.56 18.79
N GLU A 591 -16.52 -19.76 18.50
CA GLU A 591 -15.17 -20.30 18.27
C GLU A 591 -14.66 -21.09 19.49
N VAL A 592 -14.90 -20.62 20.71
CA VAL A 592 -14.50 -21.32 21.95
C VAL A 592 -15.33 -22.58 22.18
N LEU A 593 -16.65 -22.52 21.98
CA LEU A 593 -17.53 -23.69 22.06
C LEU A 593 -17.12 -24.79 21.06
N THR A 594 -16.69 -24.37 19.87
CA THR A 594 -16.17 -25.25 18.82
C THR A 594 -14.87 -25.93 19.29
N LEU A 595 -13.92 -25.17 19.84
CA LEU A 595 -12.68 -25.72 20.41
C LEU A 595 -12.93 -26.70 21.57
N MET A 596 -13.99 -26.49 22.34
CA MET A 596 -14.40 -27.37 23.45
C MET A 596 -15.22 -28.59 22.99
N ASN A 597 -15.52 -28.71 21.68
CA ASN A 597 -16.40 -29.73 21.12
C ASN A 597 -17.82 -29.74 21.75
N ASN A 598 -18.31 -28.57 22.20
CA ASN A 598 -19.65 -28.44 22.78
C ASN A 598 -20.70 -28.20 21.70
N LYS A 599 -21.06 -29.27 20.99
CA LYS A 599 -21.95 -29.22 19.81
C LYS A 599 -23.37 -28.71 20.12
N SER A 600 -23.90 -28.98 21.32
CA SER A 600 -25.27 -28.59 21.69
C SER A 600 -25.41 -27.08 21.84
N LYS A 601 -24.61 -26.45 22.72
CA LYS A 601 -24.61 -24.99 22.87
C LYS A 601 -24.11 -24.29 21.62
N GLY A 602 -23.07 -24.84 20.97
CA GLY A 602 -22.54 -24.33 19.71
C GLY A 602 -23.58 -24.29 18.60
N GLY A 603 -24.40 -25.34 18.44
CA GLY A 603 -25.43 -25.41 17.41
C GLY A 603 -26.56 -24.38 17.58
N MET A 604 -26.98 -24.13 18.82
CA MET A 604 -27.99 -23.09 19.11
C MET A 604 -27.46 -21.68 18.78
N LEU A 605 -26.24 -21.37 19.23
CA LEU A 605 -25.61 -20.08 18.97
C LEU A 605 -25.29 -19.88 17.47
N ALA A 606 -24.83 -20.94 16.81
CA ALA A 606 -24.57 -20.94 15.37
C ALA A 606 -25.85 -20.63 14.56
N LYS A 607 -27.01 -21.14 15.01
CA LYS A 607 -28.31 -20.81 14.39
C LYS A 607 -28.64 -19.32 14.54
N GLN A 608 -28.49 -18.75 15.73
CA GLN A 608 -28.71 -17.32 15.99
C GLN A 608 -27.79 -16.44 15.12
N ILE A 609 -26.51 -16.79 15.03
CA ILE A 609 -25.52 -16.08 14.20
C ILE A 609 -25.89 -16.18 12.72
N ALA A 610 -26.28 -17.37 12.22
CA ALA A 610 -26.71 -17.55 10.83
C ALA A 610 -27.93 -16.66 10.49
N GLU A 611 -28.94 -16.64 11.36
CA GLU A 611 -30.12 -15.79 11.21
C GLU A 611 -29.74 -14.31 11.16
N ALA A 612 -28.85 -13.85 12.04
CA ALA A 612 -28.36 -12.47 12.04
C ALA A 612 -27.56 -12.11 10.79
N MET A 613 -26.73 -13.03 10.28
CA MET A 613 -25.99 -12.86 9.04
C MET A 613 -26.90 -12.81 7.80
N ASN A 614 -28.03 -13.54 7.84
CA ASN A 614 -29.00 -13.60 6.76
C ASN A 614 -29.81 -12.31 6.59
N GLN A 615 -30.02 -11.56 7.68
CA GLN A 615 -30.75 -10.30 7.61
C GLN A 615 -30.01 -9.26 6.77
N ASP A 616 -30.75 -8.41 6.04
CA ASP A 616 -30.22 -7.26 5.29
C ASP A 616 -29.84 -6.07 6.20
N ARG A 617 -29.36 -6.37 7.41
CA ARG A 617 -28.77 -5.40 8.33
C ARG A 617 -27.31 -5.17 7.97
N TRP A 618 -26.89 -3.91 8.09
CA TRP A 618 -25.47 -3.55 7.97
C TRP A 618 -24.65 -4.18 9.10
N MET A 619 -23.46 -4.67 8.74
CA MET A 619 -22.49 -5.23 9.67
C MET A 619 -21.12 -4.62 9.36
N SER A 620 -20.40 -4.20 10.40
CA SER A 620 -19.00 -3.79 10.28
C SER A 620 -18.14 -4.89 9.64
N THR A 621 -16.98 -4.50 9.08
CA THR A 621 -15.97 -5.45 8.58
C THR A 621 -15.59 -6.47 9.65
N GLN A 622 -15.39 -6.02 10.89
CA GLN A 622 -15.01 -6.90 11.98
C GLN A 622 -16.09 -7.92 12.32
N THR A 623 -17.33 -7.46 12.50
CA THR A 623 -18.45 -8.34 12.86
C THR A 623 -18.68 -9.37 11.75
N THR A 624 -18.63 -8.90 10.49
CA THR A 624 -18.78 -9.77 9.32
C THR A 624 -17.69 -10.83 9.26
N ALA A 625 -16.42 -10.44 9.42
CA ALA A 625 -15.31 -11.37 9.34
C ALA A 625 -15.34 -12.40 10.47
N TYR A 626 -15.62 -11.99 11.71
CA TYR A 626 -15.70 -12.91 12.84
C TYR A 626 -16.84 -13.92 12.72
N ALA A 627 -18.02 -13.46 12.30
CA ALA A 627 -19.16 -14.34 12.09
C ALA A 627 -18.83 -15.40 11.03
N LEU A 628 -18.21 -14.99 9.91
CA LEU A 628 -17.75 -15.93 8.88
C LEU A 628 -16.72 -16.93 9.43
N ILE A 629 -15.68 -16.48 10.13
CA ILE A 629 -14.64 -17.36 10.69
C ILE A 629 -15.25 -18.37 11.67
N ALA A 630 -16.09 -17.92 12.59
CA ALA A 630 -16.68 -18.76 13.62
C ALA A 630 -17.64 -19.80 13.02
N MET A 631 -18.51 -19.37 12.10
CA MET A 631 -19.42 -20.27 11.39
C MET A 631 -18.67 -21.28 10.53
N SER A 632 -17.62 -20.85 9.81
CA SER A 632 -16.83 -21.77 9.00
C SER A 632 -16.16 -22.87 9.82
N LYS A 633 -15.53 -22.50 10.94
CA LYS A 633 -14.92 -23.46 11.87
C LYS A 633 -15.94 -24.40 12.50
N PHE A 634 -17.12 -23.88 12.89
CA PHE A 634 -18.17 -24.69 13.50
C PHE A 634 -18.76 -25.70 12.50
N VAL A 635 -19.06 -25.28 11.27
CA VAL A 635 -19.63 -26.13 10.22
C VAL A 635 -18.65 -27.20 9.78
N GLY A 636 -17.36 -26.86 9.57
CA GLY A 636 -16.33 -27.83 9.17
C GLY A 636 -16.12 -29.00 10.14
N ILE A 637 -16.45 -28.82 11.43
CA ILE A 637 -16.34 -29.85 12.48
C ILE A 637 -17.69 -30.57 12.72
N SER A 638 -18.80 -30.00 12.23
CA SER A 638 -20.17 -30.44 12.54
C SER A 638 -20.88 -31.11 11.36
N SER A 639 -20.25 -31.23 10.18
CA SER A 639 -20.86 -31.86 9.00
C SER A 639 -21.16 -33.34 9.23
N THR A 640 -22.41 -33.64 9.62
CA THR A 640 -23.01 -34.97 9.56
C THR A 640 -23.46 -35.28 8.12
N ASP A 641 -23.28 -36.52 7.69
CA ASP A 641 -23.67 -37.15 6.41
C ASP A 641 -25.03 -36.71 5.82
N LYS A 642 -25.12 -35.53 5.21
CA LYS A 642 -26.27 -35.11 4.40
C LYS A 642 -25.80 -34.61 3.06
N THR A 643 -25.70 -35.55 2.13
CA THR A 643 -25.44 -35.28 0.72
C THR A 643 -26.58 -34.46 0.09
N MET A 644 -26.28 -33.24 -0.38
CA MET A 644 -27.19 -32.45 -1.19
C MET A 644 -27.26 -33.02 -2.61
N ARG A 645 -28.48 -33.23 -3.12
CA ARG A 645 -28.73 -33.64 -4.50
C ARG A 645 -29.72 -32.68 -5.15
N PHE A 646 -29.33 -32.09 -6.27
CA PHE A 646 -30.16 -31.14 -6.99
C PHE A 646 -29.78 -31.09 -8.46
N ASN A 647 -30.65 -30.49 -9.27
CA ASN A 647 -30.29 -30.02 -10.59
C ASN A 647 -30.76 -28.59 -10.80
N TYR A 648 -30.07 -27.83 -11.64
CA TYR A 648 -30.50 -26.49 -12.02
C TYR A 648 -30.21 -26.20 -13.50
N ASN A 649 -31.02 -25.32 -14.10
CA ASN A 649 -30.80 -24.82 -15.45
C ASN A 649 -31.12 -23.31 -15.51
N LEU A 650 -30.54 -22.64 -16.50
CA LEU A 650 -30.81 -21.24 -16.80
C LEU A 650 -31.53 -21.14 -18.15
N ASN A 651 -32.64 -20.42 -18.20
CA ASN A 651 -33.43 -20.15 -19.41
C ASN A 651 -33.81 -21.42 -20.20
N GLY A 652 -34.07 -22.55 -19.52
CA GLY A 652 -34.42 -23.82 -20.17
C GLY A 652 -33.25 -24.48 -20.94
N GLY A 653 -32.02 -24.03 -20.72
CA GLY A 653 -30.81 -24.65 -21.28
C GLY A 653 -30.43 -25.97 -20.61
N ASN A 654 -29.19 -26.42 -20.85
CA ASN A 654 -28.70 -27.69 -20.30
C ASN A 654 -28.80 -27.73 -18.76
N SER A 655 -29.41 -28.79 -18.23
CA SER A 655 -29.53 -29.02 -16.80
C SER A 655 -28.22 -29.55 -16.21
N ILE A 656 -27.76 -28.93 -15.13
CA ILE A 656 -26.57 -29.32 -14.38
C ILE A 656 -27.02 -30.09 -13.14
N ALA A 657 -26.74 -31.39 -13.09
CA ALA A 657 -26.98 -32.21 -11.92
C ALA A 657 -25.75 -32.21 -10.99
N LYS A 658 -25.98 -32.06 -9.68
CA LYS A 658 -24.93 -32.05 -8.67
C LYS A 658 -25.30 -32.94 -7.48
N ASN A 659 -24.25 -33.53 -6.92
CA ASN A 659 -24.28 -34.37 -5.75
C ASN A 659 -23.05 -33.98 -4.92
N THR A 660 -23.27 -33.40 -3.74
CA THR A 660 -22.17 -32.87 -2.92
C THR A 660 -22.39 -33.12 -1.43
N GLN A 661 -21.29 -33.34 -0.70
CA GLN A 661 -21.28 -33.52 0.74
C GLN A 661 -20.94 -32.24 1.52
N VAL A 662 -20.55 -31.16 0.84
CA VAL A 662 -20.34 -29.86 1.50
C VAL A 662 -21.68 -29.22 1.89
N ALA A 663 -21.66 -28.35 2.89
CA ALA A 663 -22.86 -27.70 3.40
C ALA A 663 -23.40 -26.59 2.46
N VAL A 664 -22.52 -25.99 1.65
CA VAL A 664 -22.85 -24.90 0.72
C VAL A 664 -22.27 -25.18 -0.66
N TYR A 665 -23.12 -25.24 -1.67
CA TYR A 665 -22.74 -25.25 -3.07
C TYR A 665 -23.01 -23.88 -3.67
N GLN A 666 -22.07 -23.36 -4.46
CA GLN A 666 -22.26 -22.11 -5.16
C GLN A 666 -21.81 -22.26 -6.61
N ASP A 667 -22.54 -21.64 -7.53
CA ASP A 667 -22.10 -21.50 -8.91
C ASP A 667 -22.40 -20.11 -9.49
N LYS A 668 -21.50 -19.65 -10.36
CA LYS A 668 -21.69 -18.40 -11.10
C LYS A 668 -22.40 -18.70 -12.41
N LEU A 669 -23.61 -18.18 -12.55
CA LEU A 669 -24.45 -18.41 -13.72
C LEU A 669 -23.91 -17.63 -14.92
N LYS A 670 -23.83 -18.29 -16.08
CA LYS A 670 -23.46 -17.65 -17.36
C LYS A 670 -24.71 -17.01 -17.98
N VAL A 671 -24.93 -15.74 -17.68
CA VAL A 671 -26.12 -15.02 -18.14
C VAL A 671 -25.82 -14.18 -19.38
N ASN A 672 -26.60 -14.39 -20.45
CA ASN A 672 -26.52 -13.64 -21.71
C ASN A 672 -27.83 -12.88 -21.92
N GLY A 673 -27.98 -11.70 -21.30
CA GLY A 673 -29.18 -10.88 -21.44
C GLY A 673 -29.49 -10.05 -20.20
N VAL A 674 -30.49 -9.16 -20.32
CA VAL A 674 -30.95 -8.28 -19.22
C VAL A 674 -31.96 -9.00 -18.33
N LYS A 675 -32.78 -9.90 -18.88
CA LYS A 675 -33.75 -10.73 -18.14
C LYS A 675 -33.37 -12.21 -18.21
N SER A 676 -33.57 -12.97 -17.14
CA SER A 676 -33.32 -14.40 -17.12
C SER A 676 -34.18 -15.13 -16.09
N LYS A 677 -34.29 -16.44 -16.26
CA LYS A 677 -35.03 -17.37 -15.41
C LYS A 677 -34.13 -18.51 -14.97
N LEU A 678 -33.99 -18.69 -13.67
CA LEU A 678 -33.31 -19.84 -13.08
C LEU A 678 -34.37 -20.88 -12.72
N THR A 679 -34.07 -22.16 -12.87
CA THR A 679 -34.89 -23.28 -12.39
C THR A 679 -34.03 -24.22 -11.58
N VAL A 680 -34.41 -24.49 -10.34
CA VAL A 680 -33.72 -25.39 -9.41
C VAL A 680 -34.67 -26.47 -8.95
N ASN A 681 -34.29 -27.75 -9.08
CA ASN A 681 -35.06 -28.89 -8.58
C ASN A 681 -34.29 -29.60 -7.47
N ASN A 682 -34.97 -29.83 -6.33
CA ASN A 682 -34.42 -30.64 -5.24
C ASN A 682 -34.67 -32.12 -5.52
N THR A 683 -33.61 -32.86 -5.84
CA THR A 683 -33.65 -34.32 -6.09
C THR A 683 -33.16 -35.14 -4.89
N GLY A 684 -32.87 -34.47 -3.78
CA GLY A 684 -32.46 -35.08 -2.52
C GLY A 684 -33.63 -35.39 -1.59
N SER A 685 -33.29 -35.95 -0.43
CA SER A 685 -34.24 -36.30 0.63
C SER A 685 -34.32 -35.24 1.75
N GLY A 686 -33.46 -34.22 1.72
CA GLY A 686 -33.48 -33.10 2.67
C GLY A 686 -33.91 -31.80 1.98
N MET A 687 -34.43 -30.85 2.76
CA MET A 687 -34.69 -29.49 2.29
C MET A 687 -33.42 -28.83 1.77
N LEU A 688 -33.55 -28.02 0.72
CA LEU A 688 -32.50 -27.16 0.21
C LEU A 688 -32.87 -25.70 0.44
N TYR A 689 -31.98 -24.93 1.04
CA TYR A 689 -32.07 -23.48 1.06
C TYR A 689 -31.45 -22.98 -0.24
N ALA A 690 -32.21 -22.23 -1.02
CA ALA A 690 -31.79 -21.70 -2.30
C ALA A 690 -31.76 -20.18 -2.27
N LYS A 691 -30.69 -19.64 -2.84
CA LYS A 691 -30.49 -18.21 -2.93
C LYS A 691 -29.91 -17.83 -4.28
N LEU A 692 -30.44 -16.77 -4.85
CA LEU A 692 -29.97 -16.16 -6.09
C LEU A 692 -29.55 -14.74 -5.76
N VAL A 693 -28.27 -14.46 -5.98
CA VAL A 693 -27.69 -13.12 -5.83
C VAL A 693 -27.46 -12.55 -7.23
N VAL A 694 -28.13 -11.44 -7.52
CA VAL A 694 -28.06 -10.71 -8.80
C VAL A 694 -27.36 -9.40 -8.52
N GLU A 695 -26.15 -9.22 -9.05
CA GLU A 695 -25.32 -8.05 -8.80
C GLU A 695 -25.09 -7.23 -10.07
N GLY A 696 -24.91 -5.92 -9.92
CA GLY A 696 -24.49 -5.01 -10.99
C GLY A 696 -24.06 -3.65 -10.44
N ILE A 697 -23.29 -2.88 -11.20
CA ILE A 697 -22.94 -1.51 -10.80
C ILE A 697 -23.89 -0.54 -11.53
N PRO A 698 -24.67 0.28 -10.81
CA PRO A 698 -25.64 1.19 -11.41
C PRO A 698 -24.95 2.32 -12.19
N VAL A 699 -25.66 2.83 -13.20
CA VAL A 699 -25.26 4.02 -13.97
C VAL A 699 -25.21 5.25 -13.05
N SER A 700 -24.18 6.08 -13.23
CA SER A 700 -23.99 7.36 -12.54
C SER A 700 -25.21 8.29 -12.69
N GLY A 701 -25.58 9.02 -11.64
CA GLY A 701 -26.58 10.09 -11.70
C GLY A 701 -27.91 9.80 -11.01
N LYS A 702 -28.03 8.69 -10.28
CA LYS A 702 -29.22 8.33 -9.49
C LYS A 702 -29.00 8.44 -7.97
N GLU A 703 -27.89 9.05 -7.55
CA GLU A 703 -27.53 9.16 -6.15
C GLU A 703 -28.37 10.23 -5.44
N THR A 704 -28.80 9.96 -4.20
CA THR A 704 -29.58 10.89 -3.39
C THR A 704 -28.74 11.50 -2.27
N ALA A 705 -29.05 12.74 -1.88
CA ALA A 705 -28.46 13.34 -0.69
C ALA A 705 -28.90 12.58 0.58
N ALA A 706 -28.02 12.47 1.56
CA ALA A 706 -28.35 11.96 2.89
C ALA A 706 -27.55 12.71 3.96
N ALA A 707 -28.14 12.88 5.15
CA ALA A 707 -27.49 13.48 6.30
C ALA A 707 -28.04 12.83 7.59
N ASN A 708 -27.32 11.83 8.08
CA ASN A 708 -27.67 11.04 9.26
C ASN A 708 -26.60 11.23 10.33
N ASN A 709 -26.92 11.97 11.40
CA ASN A 709 -26.00 12.24 12.52
C ASN A 709 -24.64 12.86 12.11
N LEU A 710 -24.57 13.43 10.90
CA LEU A 710 -23.42 14.07 10.29
C LEU A 710 -23.92 15.06 9.23
N ALA A 711 -23.23 16.17 9.03
CA ALA A 711 -23.50 17.11 7.95
C ALA A 711 -22.25 17.32 7.10
N ILE A 712 -22.42 17.40 5.78
CA ILE A 712 -21.35 17.63 4.82
C ILE A 712 -21.69 18.83 3.94
N SER A 713 -20.69 19.66 3.64
CA SER A 713 -20.79 20.76 2.67
C SER A 713 -19.56 20.78 1.79
N VAL A 714 -19.75 20.72 0.47
CA VAL A 714 -18.68 20.82 -0.52
C VAL A 714 -18.75 22.18 -1.21
N ARG A 715 -17.62 22.89 -1.25
CA ARG A 715 -17.43 24.13 -2.01
C ARG A 715 -16.16 24.02 -2.84
N TYR A 716 -16.16 24.67 -4.00
CA TYR A 716 -14.98 24.79 -4.85
C TYR A 716 -14.54 26.24 -4.84
N VAL A 717 -13.24 26.46 -4.69
CA VAL A 717 -12.65 27.80 -4.64
C VAL A 717 -11.43 27.88 -5.54
N ASP A 718 -11.12 29.07 -6.05
CA ASP A 718 -9.84 29.33 -6.70
C ASP A 718 -8.67 29.29 -5.69
N MET A 719 -7.45 29.54 -6.17
CA MET A 719 -6.26 29.54 -5.31
C MET A 719 -6.22 30.71 -4.32
N ASP A 720 -7.02 31.76 -4.54
CA ASP A 720 -7.18 32.92 -3.66
C ASP A 720 -8.30 32.71 -2.61
N GLY A 721 -9.09 31.64 -2.74
CA GLY A 721 -10.17 31.26 -1.84
C GLY A 721 -11.56 31.79 -2.24
N ASN A 722 -11.72 32.42 -3.41
CA ASN A 722 -13.01 32.86 -3.92
C ASN A 722 -13.81 31.67 -4.46
N ALA A 723 -15.13 31.66 -4.23
CA ALA A 723 -15.99 30.58 -4.71
C ALA A 723 -16.04 30.53 -6.24
N ILE A 724 -15.90 29.32 -6.80
CA ILE A 724 -16.02 29.06 -8.24
C ILE A 724 -17.13 28.04 -8.50
N ASP A 725 -17.73 28.09 -9.69
CA ASP A 725 -18.66 27.05 -10.14
C ASP A 725 -17.87 25.91 -10.81
N PRO A 726 -17.86 24.69 -10.23
CA PRO A 726 -17.15 23.56 -10.82
C PRO A 726 -17.86 22.96 -12.06
N THR A 727 -19.06 23.42 -12.44
CA THR A 727 -19.79 22.84 -13.58
C THR A 727 -19.11 23.07 -14.91
N VAL A 728 -18.43 24.22 -15.08
CA VAL A 728 -17.66 24.56 -16.27
C VAL A 728 -16.35 25.20 -15.84
N LEU A 729 -15.23 24.56 -16.16
CA LEU A 729 -13.88 25.05 -15.84
C LEU A 729 -13.04 25.18 -17.11
N GLU A 730 -12.16 26.18 -17.16
CA GLU A 730 -11.18 26.29 -18.24
C GLU A 730 -10.02 25.31 -18.04
N GLN A 731 -9.53 24.73 -19.13
CA GLN A 731 -8.36 23.86 -19.10
C GLN A 731 -7.15 24.59 -18.52
N GLY A 732 -6.47 23.94 -17.58
CA GLY A 732 -5.31 24.49 -16.86
C GLY A 732 -5.66 25.25 -15.58
N THR A 733 -6.95 25.39 -15.24
CA THR A 733 -7.37 26.05 -13.98
C THR A 733 -6.94 25.23 -12.77
N ASP A 734 -6.14 25.84 -11.89
CA ASP A 734 -5.85 25.33 -10.55
C ASP A 734 -6.92 25.81 -9.56
N PHE A 735 -7.44 24.88 -8.75
CA PHE A 735 -8.51 25.18 -7.79
C PHE A 735 -8.49 24.21 -6.60
N ILE A 736 -9.32 24.47 -5.60
CA ILE A 736 -9.39 23.71 -4.36
C ILE A 736 -10.82 23.21 -4.13
N ALA A 737 -10.97 21.91 -3.94
CA ALA A 737 -12.17 21.34 -3.35
C ALA A 737 -12.09 21.46 -1.81
N GLN A 738 -13.01 22.22 -1.21
CA GLN A 738 -13.15 22.37 0.23
C GLN A 738 -14.36 21.57 0.72
N VAL A 739 -14.12 20.56 1.55
CA VAL A 739 -15.16 19.75 2.17
C VAL A 739 -15.20 20.00 3.66
N GLN A 740 -16.28 20.61 4.13
CA GLN A 740 -16.56 20.77 5.55
C GLN A 740 -17.45 19.64 6.02
N VAL A 741 -17.03 18.95 7.09
CA VAL A 741 -17.85 17.97 7.79
C VAL A 741 -18.12 18.46 9.21
N SER A 742 -19.37 18.36 9.64
CA SER A 742 -19.85 18.89 10.92
C SER A 742 -20.57 17.80 11.73
N ASN A 743 -20.24 17.70 13.01
CA ASN A 743 -20.88 16.77 13.94
C ASN A 743 -21.97 17.51 14.74
N PRO A 744 -23.27 17.22 14.50
CA PRO A 744 -24.36 17.87 15.22
C PRO A 744 -24.40 17.51 16.71
N GLY A 745 -23.67 16.47 17.13
CA GLY A 745 -23.49 16.07 18.52
C GLY A 745 -24.51 15.06 19.06
N THR A 746 -25.43 14.57 18.22
CA THR A 746 -26.44 13.56 18.55
C THR A 746 -25.83 12.21 18.93
N ARG A 747 -24.65 11.88 18.39
CA ARG A 747 -23.91 10.62 18.64
C ARG A 747 -22.61 10.83 19.42
N GLY A 748 -22.44 11.98 20.07
CA GLY A 748 -21.26 12.27 20.89
C GLY A 748 -20.01 12.55 20.05
N TYR A 749 -18.86 12.03 20.46
CA TYR A 749 -17.58 12.20 19.76
C TYR A 749 -17.42 11.13 18.68
N LEU A 750 -17.24 11.55 17.44
CA LEU A 750 -17.13 10.64 16.29
C LEU A 750 -15.68 10.22 16.05
N ARG A 751 -15.46 8.93 15.84
CA ARG A 751 -14.16 8.31 15.58
C ARG A 751 -14.24 7.40 14.38
N GLU A 752 -13.08 7.09 13.81
CA GLU A 752 -12.96 6.20 12.66
C GLU A 752 -13.84 6.67 11.49
N MET A 753 -13.88 8.00 11.29
CA MET A 753 -14.61 8.62 10.19
C MET A 753 -13.76 8.55 8.93
N THR A 754 -14.43 8.33 7.80
CA THR A 754 -13.84 8.46 6.47
C THR A 754 -14.54 9.57 5.70
N LEU A 755 -13.79 10.29 4.88
CA LEU A 755 -14.29 11.18 3.84
C LEU A 755 -13.79 10.65 2.49
N ASN A 756 -14.74 10.23 1.67
CA ASN A 756 -14.56 9.64 0.35
C ASN A 756 -14.81 10.70 -0.71
N GLN A 757 -13.74 11.13 -1.38
CA GLN A 757 -13.81 12.09 -2.47
C GLN A 757 -13.25 11.44 -3.73
N ILE A 758 -14.11 11.15 -4.69
CA ILE A 758 -13.71 10.76 -6.05
C ILE A 758 -13.89 12.00 -6.92
N PHE A 759 -12.94 12.25 -7.81
CA PHE A 759 -12.95 13.39 -8.72
C PHE A 759 -13.25 12.93 -10.16
N PRO A 760 -13.81 13.82 -11.00
CA PRO A 760 -14.03 13.55 -12.40
C PRO A 760 -12.69 13.28 -13.10
N SER A 761 -12.71 12.39 -14.09
CA SER A 761 -11.51 12.03 -14.85
C SER A 761 -10.83 13.20 -15.57
N GLY A 762 -11.57 14.28 -15.83
CA GLY A 762 -11.03 15.51 -16.39
C GLY A 762 -10.10 16.29 -15.47
N TRP A 763 -10.09 15.98 -14.17
CA TRP A 763 -9.32 16.69 -13.15
C TRP A 763 -8.14 15.84 -12.64
N GLU A 764 -7.01 16.48 -12.38
CA GLU A 764 -5.86 15.85 -11.73
C GLU A 764 -5.70 16.31 -10.28
N ILE A 765 -5.33 15.38 -9.40
CA ILE A 765 -5.05 15.65 -7.99
C ILE A 765 -3.60 16.08 -7.82
N HIS A 766 -3.38 17.24 -7.21
CA HIS A 766 -2.06 17.69 -6.80
C HIS A 766 -1.64 17.02 -5.48
N ASN A 767 -0.64 16.14 -5.55
CA ASN A 767 -0.11 15.48 -4.35
C ASN A 767 0.91 16.38 -3.63
N THR A 768 0.44 17.10 -2.62
CA THR A 768 1.24 18.00 -1.79
C THR A 768 2.38 17.33 -1.03
N ARG A 769 2.40 15.99 -0.90
CA ARG A 769 3.52 15.25 -0.26
C ARG A 769 4.80 15.22 -1.10
N MET A 770 4.69 15.48 -2.41
CA MET A 770 5.81 15.39 -3.35
C MET A 770 6.44 16.74 -3.69
N GLN A 771 5.86 17.83 -3.20
CA GLN A 771 6.38 19.17 -3.38
C GLN A 771 6.76 19.72 -2.01
N ASN A 772 7.91 20.39 -1.88
CA ASN A 772 8.28 21.20 -0.71
C ASN A 772 7.36 22.44 -0.57
N PHE A 773 6.10 22.32 -0.96
CA PHE A 773 5.09 23.30 -0.67
C PHE A 773 4.77 23.16 0.81
N SER A 774 5.23 24.13 1.59
CA SER A 774 4.80 24.33 2.97
C SER A 774 3.32 24.62 2.94
N SER A 775 2.54 23.54 2.90
CA SER A 775 1.11 23.60 2.95
C SER A 775 0.80 24.28 4.28
N SER A 776 0.30 25.52 4.26
CA SER A 776 -0.15 26.27 5.44
C SER A 776 -1.39 25.61 6.10
N PHE A 777 -1.57 24.31 5.89
CA PHE A 777 -2.66 23.50 6.38
C PHE A 777 -2.30 22.98 7.76
N SER A 778 -3.19 23.19 8.72
CA SER A 778 -2.97 22.83 10.12
C SER A 778 -2.49 21.38 10.26
N PRO A 779 -1.28 21.15 10.80
CA PRO A 779 -0.87 19.85 11.28
C PRO A 779 -1.97 19.29 12.21
N GLY A 780 -2.46 18.07 11.95
CA GLY A 780 -3.45 17.38 12.80
C GLY A 780 -4.92 17.45 12.38
N SER A 781 -5.27 17.95 11.18
CA SER A 781 -6.68 17.95 10.73
C SER A 781 -7.26 16.54 10.49
N PHE A 782 -6.43 15.55 10.14
CA PHE A 782 -6.81 14.17 9.86
C PHE A 782 -5.82 13.17 10.47
N ASP A 783 -6.25 11.93 10.71
CA ASP A 783 -5.44 10.84 11.26
C ASP A 783 -4.62 10.13 10.16
N TYR A 784 -5.18 9.98 8.96
CA TYR A 784 -4.51 9.39 7.80
C TYR A 784 -5.16 9.90 6.50
N GLN A 785 -4.43 9.85 5.39
CA GLN A 785 -4.97 10.20 4.08
C GLN A 785 -4.34 9.31 2.98
N ASP A 786 -5.18 8.71 2.15
CA ASP A 786 -4.79 7.90 0.99
C ASP A 786 -5.11 8.68 -0.30
N ILE A 787 -4.08 9.17 -0.98
CA ILE A 787 -4.20 9.91 -2.24
C ILE A 787 -3.95 8.92 -3.38
N ARG A 788 -4.95 8.72 -4.23
CA ARG A 788 -4.90 7.87 -5.42
C ARG A 788 -5.02 8.72 -6.68
N ASP A 789 -5.07 8.05 -7.82
CA ASP A 789 -5.06 8.68 -9.15
C ASP A 789 -6.28 9.58 -9.41
N ASP A 790 -7.45 9.24 -8.86
CA ASP A 790 -8.74 9.92 -9.09
C ASP A 790 -9.51 10.21 -7.80
N ARG A 791 -8.95 9.87 -6.64
CA ARG A 791 -9.67 9.97 -5.37
C ARG A 791 -8.74 10.21 -4.20
N VAL A 792 -9.32 10.80 -3.15
CA VAL A 792 -8.69 10.99 -1.86
C VAL A 792 -9.60 10.43 -0.78
N TYR A 793 -9.07 9.49 0.02
CA TYR A 793 -9.70 9.06 1.26
C TYR A 793 -9.04 9.76 2.43
N THR A 794 -9.83 10.49 3.21
CA THR A 794 -9.34 11.21 4.40
C THR A 794 -9.97 10.62 5.65
N TYR A 795 -9.16 10.18 6.61
CA TYR A 795 -9.61 9.54 7.84
C TYR A 795 -9.42 10.47 9.01
N TYR A 796 -10.44 10.63 9.85
CA TYR A 796 -10.42 11.65 10.89
C TYR A 796 -11.31 11.29 12.08
N ARG A 797 -11.19 12.13 13.11
CA ARG A 797 -12.07 12.18 14.28
C ARG A 797 -12.72 13.55 14.38
N LEU A 798 -13.95 13.60 14.91
CA LEU A 798 -14.74 14.83 14.97
C LEU A 798 -15.44 14.96 16.33
N GLY A 799 -15.10 16.02 17.06
CA GLY A 799 -15.67 16.33 18.37
C GLY A 799 -17.15 16.69 18.30
N LYS A 800 -17.84 16.58 19.45
CA LYS A 800 -19.25 16.96 19.57
C LYS A 800 -19.43 18.44 19.23
N GLY A 801 -20.33 18.77 18.31
CA GLY A 801 -20.61 20.16 17.92
C GLY A 801 -19.50 20.83 17.12
N SER A 802 -18.45 20.11 16.73
CA SER A 802 -17.33 20.67 15.98
C SER A 802 -17.40 20.34 14.50
N SER A 803 -16.64 21.11 13.71
CA SER A 803 -16.52 20.94 12.26
C SER A 803 -15.05 20.83 11.88
N LYS A 804 -14.78 20.12 10.78
CA LYS A 804 -13.46 20.04 10.14
C LYS A 804 -13.60 20.34 8.66
N THR A 805 -12.64 21.08 8.11
CA THR A 805 -12.57 21.39 6.68
C THR A 805 -11.34 20.74 6.09
N PHE A 806 -11.55 19.95 5.04
CA PHE A 806 -10.50 19.29 4.27
C PHE A 806 -10.38 19.99 2.92
N ARG A 807 -9.14 20.20 2.46
CA ARG A 807 -8.85 20.91 1.22
C ARG A 807 -8.02 20.01 0.30
N ILE A 808 -8.48 19.79 -0.92
CA ILE A 808 -7.77 19.03 -1.95
C ILE A 808 -7.52 19.96 -3.13
N GLN A 809 -6.26 20.14 -3.50
CA GLN A 809 -5.88 20.93 -4.68
C GLN A 809 -6.00 20.06 -5.94
N LEU A 810 -6.58 20.66 -6.97
CA LEU A 810 -6.96 20.03 -8.22
C LEU A 810 -6.57 20.92 -9.39
N ASN A 811 -6.36 20.32 -10.56
CA ASN A 811 -6.21 21.00 -11.83
C ASN A 811 -7.24 20.47 -12.84
N ALA A 812 -7.89 21.37 -13.59
CA ALA A 812 -8.78 21.01 -14.69
C ALA A 812 -7.95 20.69 -15.94
N THR A 813 -7.51 19.45 -16.11
CA THR A 813 -6.43 19.10 -17.04
C THR A 813 -6.92 18.69 -18.44
N TYR A 814 -7.99 17.91 -18.54
CA TYR A 814 -8.42 17.30 -19.81
C TYR A 814 -9.73 17.91 -20.31
N GLN A 815 -9.76 18.36 -21.56
CA GLN A 815 -10.98 18.90 -22.17
C GLN A 815 -12.03 17.82 -22.41
N GLY A 816 -13.26 18.07 -22.02
CA GLY A 816 -14.34 17.08 -22.13
C GLY A 816 -15.47 17.28 -21.13
N LYS A 817 -16.38 16.29 -21.11
CA LYS A 817 -17.52 16.20 -20.21
C LYS A 817 -17.36 14.96 -19.33
N PHE A 818 -17.28 15.16 -18.02
CA PHE A 818 -16.93 14.15 -17.04
C PHE A 818 -17.95 14.09 -15.91
N TYR A 819 -18.07 12.95 -15.24
CA TYR A 819 -18.98 12.81 -14.11
C TYR A 819 -18.25 13.12 -12.80
N LEU A 820 -18.69 14.15 -12.07
CA LEU A 820 -18.29 14.42 -10.69
C LEU A 820 -19.07 13.48 -9.76
N PRO A 821 -18.43 12.50 -9.13
CA PRO A 821 -19.13 11.54 -8.29
C PRO A 821 -19.57 12.14 -6.95
N THR A 822 -20.45 11.40 -6.26
CA THR A 822 -20.90 11.71 -4.90
C THR A 822 -19.72 11.87 -3.95
N VAL A 823 -19.77 12.90 -3.12
CA VAL A 823 -18.88 13.07 -1.98
C VAL A 823 -19.58 12.51 -0.75
N GLU A 824 -18.92 11.61 -0.02
CA GLU A 824 -19.53 10.91 1.11
C GLU A 824 -18.59 10.91 2.31
N SER A 825 -19.16 11.06 3.50
CA SER A 825 -18.44 10.82 4.75
C SER A 825 -19.28 9.95 5.67
N GLU A 826 -18.64 8.97 6.30
CA GLU A 826 -19.32 8.00 7.17
C GLU A 826 -18.39 7.51 8.28
N ALA A 827 -18.98 6.94 9.35
CA ALA A 827 -18.23 6.17 10.32
C ALA A 827 -18.02 4.74 9.80
N MET A 828 -16.76 4.28 9.74
CA MET A 828 -16.42 2.96 9.18
C MET A 828 -17.06 1.78 9.93
N TYR A 829 -17.42 2.00 11.21
CA TYR A 829 -17.95 0.98 12.11
C TYR A 829 -19.39 1.28 12.61
N ASP A 830 -20.08 2.26 12.03
CA ASP A 830 -21.50 2.53 12.27
C ASP A 830 -22.14 3.28 11.10
N ASN A 831 -22.89 2.56 10.27
CA ASN A 831 -23.53 3.14 9.09
C ASN A 831 -24.67 4.13 9.41
N THR A 832 -25.10 4.26 10.67
CA THR A 832 -26.12 5.26 11.05
C THR A 832 -25.55 6.69 11.13
N ILE A 833 -24.23 6.83 10.95
CA ILE A 833 -23.50 8.08 10.96
C ILE A 833 -22.89 8.29 9.57
N ASN A 834 -23.61 9.00 8.71
CA ASN A 834 -23.19 9.25 7.33
C ASN A 834 -23.76 10.57 6.81
N ALA A 835 -23.07 11.17 5.84
CA ALA A 835 -23.57 12.28 5.06
C ALA A 835 -23.01 12.19 3.64
N ARG A 836 -23.85 12.45 2.64
CA ARG A 836 -23.44 12.42 1.23
C ARG A 836 -24.11 13.52 0.42
N GLN A 837 -23.35 14.06 -0.52
CA GLN A 837 -23.80 15.05 -1.50
C GLN A 837 -23.79 14.43 -2.90
N PRO A 838 -24.91 14.47 -3.65
CA PRO A 838 -25.02 13.79 -4.93
C PRO A 838 -24.03 14.33 -5.98
N GLY A 839 -23.64 13.45 -6.89
CA GLY A 839 -22.80 13.80 -8.03
C GLY A 839 -23.51 14.64 -9.09
N LYS A 840 -22.74 15.14 -10.06
CA LYS A 840 -23.25 15.89 -11.23
C LYS A 840 -22.28 15.81 -12.41
N TRP A 841 -22.75 16.15 -13.61
CA TRP A 841 -21.86 16.31 -14.76
C TRP A 841 -21.12 17.65 -14.70
N VAL A 842 -19.85 17.64 -15.11
CA VAL A 842 -18.98 18.83 -15.23
C VAL A 842 -18.30 18.85 -16.59
N GLU A 843 -17.92 20.03 -17.06
CA GLU A 843 -17.25 20.25 -18.34
C GLU A 843 -15.93 21.00 -18.15
N VAL A 844 -14.89 20.57 -18.87
CA VAL A 844 -13.62 21.28 -18.99
C VAL A 844 -13.50 21.78 -20.42
N ILE A 845 -13.49 23.10 -20.58
CA ILE A 845 -13.48 23.79 -21.88
C ILE A 845 -12.08 24.31 -22.23
N PRO A 846 -11.78 24.62 -23.51
CA PRO A 846 -10.53 25.29 -23.87
C PRO A 846 -10.36 26.61 -23.13
N ALA A 847 -9.11 26.99 -22.81
CA ALA A 847 -8.79 28.28 -22.20
C ALA A 847 -9.35 29.45 -23.04
N GLY A 848 -10.01 30.40 -22.38
CA GLY A 848 -10.71 31.53 -23.02
C GLY A 848 -11.99 31.16 -23.81
N GLY A 849 -12.47 29.92 -23.70
CA GLY A 849 -13.72 29.47 -24.32
C GLY A 849 -14.96 29.98 -23.58
N LYS A 850 -16.08 30.19 -24.30
CA LYS A 850 -17.41 30.38 -23.67
C LYS A 850 -18.13 29.04 -23.59
N ALA A 851 -18.82 28.77 -22.48
CA ALA A 851 -19.69 27.61 -22.34
C ALA A 851 -20.68 27.54 -23.52
N LYS A 852 -20.83 26.37 -24.14
CA LYS A 852 -21.92 26.17 -25.10
C LYS A 852 -23.22 26.22 -24.31
N THR A 853 -24.03 27.24 -24.56
CA THR A 853 -25.40 27.30 -24.04
C THR A 853 -26.13 26.09 -24.62
N LEU A 854 -26.62 25.21 -23.73
CA LEU A 854 -27.40 24.02 -24.08
C LEU A 854 -28.66 24.38 -24.87
#